data_AF-A0A9R1S3T0-F1
#
_entry.id   AF-A0A9R1S3T0-F1
#
_cell.length_a   1.000
_cell.length_b   1.000
_cell.length_c   1.000
_cell.angle_alpha   90.00
_cell.angle_beta   90.00
_cell.angle_gamma   90.00
#
_symmetry.space_group_name_H-M   'P 1'
#
loop_
_entity.id
_entity.type
_entity.pdbx_description
1 polymer ?
#
loop_
_entity_poly.entity_id
_entity_poly.type
_entity_poly.pdbx_seq_one_letter_code
_entity_poly.pdbx_strand_id
1 'polypeptide(L)'
;MLPWADEFMYLTSMPCKTAEEREIRDRRAFLLHSLFVDVAIFRSIAAIRYVMESTDVSTSIKTDEVLHSETVGNFSITVTRDSSDASCKLDTKIDGSRATGMDSKHLAERNLLKGITADENTAAHDVDSLGIVNIRYCGYVAVAKVNNYEKTIVTSFKPADITDQPEGGAHALNINSLRMLLNEANATGEKKLPTQSHMLEELTAAQTYAENVLKESLQNLEEEETDKQSFMRWELGACWVQHLQDLKKSDKDKKQGDGKEKKKMVDKDVKETKIEGLGKPLKALKHPKNAVDASGKGSSSGNKSLTDATSSGESQKVKPSSVEPLQGDCITSENEILLKDVLLDSAFTRLKDSETGLHQKSPSELIEMALKFYDEVALPKLVADFGSLELSPVDGRTLTDFMHTRGLQMRSLGQIVKLSEKLSHVQSLCVHEMIVRAFKHIVQSVIAATSDMRQLALTIAAVLNLLLGVPESEFSGSSPAVHPLVWRWLVAFLKKRYQYELTGQHYDDVRKYAILRGLCHKVGIELAPRDFVMDSAFPFCKQDIISLVPVHKQVACSSADGRQLLESSKTALDKGKLEDAVNYGTKALAKLIMVCGPYHRMTAGAYSLLAVVLYHTGDFNQATIYQQKALDINERELGLDHPDTMKSYGDLAVFYYRLQHTELALKYVKRALYLLHLTCGPSHPNTAATYINVAMMEEGLGNVHVALRYLHKALKCNQRLLGPDHIQSVPGDMSR
;
A
#
# COMPACT_ATOMS: atom_id res chain seq x y z
N MET A 1 5.43 -3.43 34.65
CA MET A 1 5.75 -3.38 33.21
C MET A 1 6.00 -4.80 32.77
N LEU A 2 5.38 -5.23 31.67
CA LEU A 2 5.65 -6.55 31.09
C LEU A 2 7.10 -6.62 30.59
N PRO A 3 7.81 -7.75 30.74
CA PRO A 3 9.13 -7.94 30.17
C PRO A 3 9.03 -8.21 28.66
N TRP A 4 8.87 -7.14 27.88
CA TRP A 4 8.55 -7.22 26.44
C TRP A 4 9.51 -8.10 25.63
N ALA A 5 10.82 -8.00 25.89
CA ALA A 5 11.80 -8.81 25.16
C ALA A 5 11.61 -10.31 25.43
N ASP A 6 11.36 -10.69 26.68
CA ASP A 6 11.14 -12.10 27.06
C ASP A 6 9.82 -12.62 26.47
N GLU A 7 8.77 -11.80 26.45
CA GLU A 7 7.48 -12.12 25.84
C GLU A 7 7.58 -12.32 24.31
N PHE A 8 8.29 -11.42 23.60
CA PHE A 8 8.50 -11.56 22.16
C PHE A 8 9.43 -12.75 21.84
N MET A 9 10.46 -13.00 22.64
CA MET A 9 11.30 -14.19 22.49
C MET A 9 10.51 -15.47 22.75
N TYR A 10 9.61 -15.46 23.75
CA TYR A 10 8.71 -16.58 24.00
C TYR A 10 7.83 -16.87 22.78
N LEU A 11 7.26 -15.85 22.12
CA LEU A 11 6.49 -16.03 20.87
C LEU A 11 7.27 -16.77 19.79
N THR A 12 8.57 -16.49 19.63
CA THR A 12 9.39 -17.19 18.63
C THR A 12 9.66 -18.66 18.95
N SER A 13 9.60 -19.02 20.24
CA SER A 13 9.81 -20.40 20.72
C SER A 13 8.54 -21.24 20.78
N MET A 14 7.37 -20.62 20.55
CA MET A 14 6.10 -21.34 20.52
C MET A 14 6.06 -22.38 19.38
N PRO A 15 5.45 -23.55 19.62
CA PRO A 15 5.29 -24.56 18.58
C PRO A 15 4.40 -24.04 17.44
N CYS A 16 4.65 -24.51 16.22
CA CYS A 16 3.96 -24.06 15.00
C CYS A 16 3.71 -25.20 13.99
N LYS A 17 3.79 -26.46 14.43
CA LYS A 17 3.69 -27.63 13.54
C LYS A 17 2.24 -27.93 13.16
N THR A 18 1.31 -27.76 14.11
CA THR A 18 -0.13 -27.99 13.86
C THR A 18 -0.88 -26.67 13.64
N ALA A 19 -2.05 -26.75 12.99
CA ALA A 19 -2.90 -25.57 12.78
C ALA A 19 -3.46 -24.98 14.08
N GLU A 20 -3.63 -25.82 15.12
CA GLU A 20 -4.04 -25.37 16.46
C GLU A 20 -2.91 -24.63 17.17
N GLU A 21 -1.69 -25.16 17.10
CA GLU A 21 -0.50 -24.50 17.64
C GLU A 21 -0.27 -23.12 16.98
N ARG A 22 -0.41 -23.05 15.64
CA ARG A 22 -0.32 -21.77 14.91
C ARG A 22 -1.41 -20.79 15.31
N GLU A 23 -2.64 -21.25 15.51
CA GLU A 23 -3.73 -20.38 15.97
C GLU A 23 -3.43 -19.78 17.34
N ILE A 24 -3.00 -20.60 18.31
CA ILE A 24 -2.67 -20.15 19.66
C ILE A 24 -1.51 -19.13 19.62
N ARG A 25 -0.48 -19.42 18.83
CA ARG A 25 0.65 -18.51 18.62
C ARG A 25 0.21 -17.18 18.00
N ASP A 26 -0.55 -17.23 16.90
CA ASP A 26 -1.00 -16.05 16.17
C ASP A 26 -1.93 -15.19 17.04
N ARG A 27 -2.80 -15.82 17.86
CA ARG A 27 -3.63 -15.13 18.85
C ARG A 27 -2.78 -14.42 19.90
N ARG A 28 -1.81 -15.12 20.49
CA ARG A 28 -0.90 -14.51 21.48
C ARG A 28 -0.09 -13.36 20.86
N ALA A 29 0.43 -13.54 19.64
CA ALA A 29 1.17 -12.52 18.91
C ALA A 29 0.31 -11.27 18.67
N PHE A 30 -0.95 -11.46 18.26
CA PHE A 30 -1.89 -10.35 18.05
C PHE A 30 -2.18 -9.59 19.36
N LEU A 31 -2.49 -10.29 20.44
CA LEU A 31 -2.78 -9.68 21.75
C LEU A 31 -1.57 -8.95 22.32
N LEU A 32 -0.39 -9.59 22.32
CA LEU A 32 0.83 -9.00 22.83
C LEU A 32 1.25 -7.77 22.04
N HIS A 33 1.23 -7.86 20.70
CA HIS A 33 1.63 -6.74 19.85
C HIS A 33 0.65 -5.56 19.96
N SER A 34 -0.66 -5.82 20.05
CA SER A 34 -1.65 -4.74 20.23
C SER A 34 -1.46 -4.02 21.56
N LEU A 35 -1.27 -4.77 22.66
CA LEU A 35 -0.96 -4.18 23.96
C LEU A 35 0.36 -3.38 23.94
N PHE A 36 1.39 -3.92 23.26
CA PHE A 36 2.67 -3.23 23.11
C PHE A 36 2.49 -1.88 22.39
N VAL A 37 1.74 -1.88 21.29
CA VAL A 37 1.42 -0.68 20.52
C VAL A 37 0.73 0.36 21.40
N ASP A 38 -0.29 -0.02 22.16
CA ASP A 38 -1.04 0.91 23.00
C ASP A 38 -0.15 1.56 24.06
N VAL A 39 0.67 0.74 24.74
CA VAL A 39 1.63 1.22 25.75
C VAL A 39 2.69 2.11 25.12
N ALA A 40 3.20 1.72 23.94
CA ALA A 40 4.21 2.48 23.21
C ALA A 40 3.68 3.85 22.78
N ILE A 41 2.46 3.91 22.23
CA ILE A 41 1.82 5.16 21.82
C ILE A 41 1.59 6.06 23.03
N PHE A 42 0.97 5.54 24.09
CA PHE A 42 0.63 6.34 25.28
C PHE A 42 1.88 6.94 25.94
N ARG A 43 2.92 6.13 26.16
CA ARG A 43 4.18 6.61 26.75
C ARG A 43 4.95 7.55 25.83
N SER A 44 4.98 7.27 24.52
CA SER A 44 5.65 8.15 23.56
C SER A 44 5.02 9.52 23.50
N ILE A 45 3.69 9.60 23.56
CA ILE A 45 2.97 10.88 23.59
C ILE A 45 3.21 11.61 24.91
N ALA A 46 3.24 10.90 26.05
CA ALA A 46 3.61 11.50 27.32
C ALA A 46 5.04 12.08 27.30
N ALA A 47 6.01 11.34 26.73
CA ALA A 47 7.37 11.80 26.56
C ALA A 47 7.46 13.03 25.63
N ILE A 48 6.72 13.05 24.52
CA ILE A 48 6.66 14.21 23.62
C ILE A 48 6.06 15.43 24.34
N ARG A 49 4.96 15.25 25.08
CA ARG A 49 4.34 16.34 25.86
C ARG A 49 5.29 16.89 26.92
N TYR A 50 6.03 16.01 27.60
CA TYR A 50 7.07 16.43 28.54
C TYR A 50 8.16 17.26 27.86
N VAL A 51 8.63 16.85 26.67
CA VAL A 51 9.61 17.64 25.89
C VAL A 51 9.03 18.99 25.49
N MET A 52 7.76 19.05 25.08
CA MET A 52 7.08 20.29 24.70
C MET A 52 6.92 21.26 25.87
N GLU A 53 6.65 20.75 27.08
CA GLU A 53 6.49 21.57 28.30
C GLU A 53 7.83 21.99 28.91
N SER A 54 8.88 21.18 28.76
CA SER A 54 10.21 21.44 29.33
C SER A 54 11.12 22.30 28.45
N THR A 55 10.84 22.41 27.15
CA THR A 55 11.57 23.29 26.26
C THR A 55 11.07 24.74 26.37
N ASP A 56 11.44 25.40 27.47
CA ASP A 56 11.33 26.86 27.56
C ASP A 56 12.30 27.53 26.56
N VAL A 57 11.71 28.27 25.63
CA VAL A 57 12.24 29.32 24.74
C VAL A 57 13.75 29.61 24.91
N SER A 58 14.60 29.15 23.97
CA SER A 58 15.82 29.87 23.47
C SER A 58 16.98 29.00 22.92
N THR A 59 16.85 27.69 22.74
CA THR A 59 17.94 26.89 22.14
C THR A 59 17.64 26.49 20.70
N SER A 60 18.57 26.81 19.80
CA SER A 60 18.63 26.31 18.43
C SER A 60 18.93 24.80 18.46
N ILE A 61 17.90 24.00 18.70
CA ILE A 61 17.97 22.54 18.70
C ILE A 61 18.38 22.08 17.30
N LYS A 62 19.48 21.35 17.19
CA LYS A 62 19.90 20.75 15.92
C LYS A 62 18.94 19.62 15.53
N THR A 63 18.64 19.51 14.25
CA THR A 63 17.91 18.36 13.68
C THR A 63 18.68 17.07 13.97
N ASP A 64 17.98 15.99 14.35
CA ASP A 64 18.53 14.68 14.78
C ASP A 64 19.17 14.58 16.19
N GLU A 65 19.12 15.63 17.02
CA GLU A 65 19.53 15.50 18.43
C GLU A 65 18.44 14.78 19.25
N VAL A 66 18.84 13.79 20.06
CA VAL A 66 17.94 13.08 20.98
C VAL A 66 17.58 14.03 22.12
N LEU A 67 16.35 14.54 22.09
CA LEU A 67 15.86 15.53 23.08
C LEU A 67 15.51 14.87 24.41
N HIS A 68 15.02 13.64 24.33
CA HIS A 68 14.63 12.87 25.49
C HIS A 68 14.79 11.38 25.19
N SER A 69 15.33 10.65 26.15
CA SER A 69 15.42 9.20 26.11
C SER A 69 14.94 8.63 27.44
N GLU A 70 13.92 7.80 27.39
CA GLU A 70 13.42 7.05 28.55
C GLU A 70 13.71 5.57 28.33
N THR A 71 14.34 4.92 29.30
CA THR A 71 14.57 3.46 29.28
C THR A 71 14.01 2.83 30.54
N VAL A 72 13.06 1.92 30.37
CA VAL A 72 12.44 1.13 31.44
C VAL A 72 12.64 -0.35 31.14
N GLY A 73 13.64 -0.95 31.77
CA GLY A 73 14.08 -2.31 31.44
C GLY A 73 14.55 -2.37 29.98
N ASN A 74 13.94 -3.27 29.20
CA ASN A 74 14.27 -3.48 27.78
C ASN A 74 13.49 -2.57 26.83
N PHE A 75 12.59 -1.74 27.36
CA PHE A 75 11.79 -0.82 26.58
C PHE A 75 12.43 0.57 26.59
N SER A 76 12.72 1.09 25.41
CA SER A 76 13.35 2.40 25.21
C SER A 76 12.45 3.29 24.35
N ILE A 77 12.33 4.56 24.72
CA ILE A 77 11.68 5.60 23.91
C ILE A 77 12.73 6.66 23.65
N THR A 78 12.93 6.99 22.38
CA THR A 78 13.80 8.10 21.97
C THR A 78 12.95 9.15 21.26
N VAL A 79 13.01 10.39 21.71
CA VAL A 79 12.28 11.52 21.13
C VAL A 79 13.27 12.43 20.40
N THR A 80 12.97 12.71 19.14
CA THR A 80 13.75 13.59 18.26
C THR A 80 12.81 14.63 17.65
N ARG A 81 13.36 15.78 17.25
CA ARG A 81 12.60 16.79 16.50
C ARG A 81 12.57 16.40 15.01
N ASP A 82 11.43 16.58 14.35
CA ASP A 82 11.35 16.47 12.90
C ASP A 82 12.30 17.48 12.23
N SER A 83 12.80 17.14 11.04
CA SER A 83 13.61 18.05 10.24
C SER A 83 12.77 19.25 9.78
N SER A 84 13.32 20.46 9.89
CA SER A 84 12.74 21.69 9.36
C SER A 84 12.91 21.82 7.84
N ASP A 85 13.58 20.86 7.18
CA ASP A 85 13.73 20.82 5.72
C ASP A 85 12.76 19.81 5.08
N ALA A 86 11.91 20.31 4.18
CA ALA A 86 10.96 19.48 3.42
C ALA A 86 11.64 18.56 2.38
N SER A 87 12.89 18.83 1.99
CA SER A 87 13.66 18.01 1.06
C SER A 87 14.08 16.68 1.71
N CYS A 88 14.30 16.72 3.03
CA CYS A 88 14.84 15.62 3.81
C CYS A 88 13.79 14.53 4.03
N LYS A 89 14.25 13.27 3.87
CA LYS A 89 13.46 12.09 4.17
C LYS A 89 14.08 11.34 5.33
N LEU A 90 13.60 11.63 6.54
CA LEU A 90 13.91 10.82 7.71
C LEU A 90 13.41 9.39 7.50
N ASP A 91 14.27 8.40 7.72
CA ASP A 91 13.87 7.00 7.66
C ASP A 91 13.02 6.64 8.88
N THR A 92 11.71 6.71 8.69
CA THR A 92 10.69 6.37 9.70
C THR A 92 10.10 4.98 9.47
N LYS A 93 10.79 4.13 8.71
CA LYS A 93 10.38 2.75 8.49
C LYS A 93 10.75 1.90 9.70
N ILE A 94 9.86 0.97 10.03
CA ILE A 94 10.06 -0.03 11.09
C ILE A 94 11.21 -0.99 10.75
N ASP A 95 11.41 -1.27 9.45
CA ASP A 95 12.47 -2.07 8.86
C ASP A 95 13.54 -1.18 8.20
N GLY A 96 13.65 0.07 8.66
CA GLY A 96 14.58 1.07 8.14
C GLY A 96 15.99 0.95 8.74
N SER A 97 16.96 1.64 8.14
CA SER A 97 18.34 1.69 8.64
C SER A 97 18.42 2.32 10.03
N ARG A 98 17.59 3.34 10.33
CA ARG A 98 17.50 3.95 11.68
C ARG A 98 16.93 3.02 12.74
N ALA A 99 15.94 2.21 12.38
CA ALA A 99 15.30 1.28 13.31
C ALA A 99 16.20 0.07 13.63
N THR A 100 16.86 -0.45 12.58
CA THR A 100 17.71 -1.65 12.65
C THR A 100 19.17 -1.36 12.99
N GLY A 101 19.65 -0.13 12.76
CA GLY A 101 21.07 0.23 12.88
C GLY A 101 21.97 -0.32 11.76
N MET A 102 21.40 -0.91 10.70
CA MET A 102 22.14 -1.57 9.62
C MET A 102 22.43 -0.62 8.45
N ASP A 103 23.54 -0.85 7.74
CA ASP A 103 23.81 -0.17 6.46
C ASP A 103 22.80 -0.60 5.37
N SER A 104 22.55 0.31 4.43
CA SER A 104 21.61 0.18 3.31
C SER A 104 21.77 -1.09 2.48
N LYS A 105 23.02 -1.54 2.23
CA LYS A 105 23.29 -2.75 1.45
C LYS A 105 22.90 -4.01 2.22
N HIS A 106 23.34 -4.12 3.47
CA HIS A 106 23.00 -5.25 4.34
C HIS A 106 21.50 -5.29 4.65
N LEU A 107 20.83 -4.14 4.71
CA LEU A 107 19.38 -4.06 4.88
C LEU A 107 18.62 -4.64 3.67
N ALA A 108 19.06 -4.33 2.45
CA ALA A 108 18.45 -4.86 1.23
C ALA A 108 18.58 -6.38 1.15
N GLU A 109 19.76 -6.90 1.49
CA GLU A 109 20.05 -8.32 1.56
C GLU A 109 19.17 -9.02 2.63
N ARG A 110 19.16 -8.51 3.87
CA ARG A 110 18.30 -9.01 4.96
C ARG A 110 16.84 -9.08 4.54
N ASN A 111 16.32 -8.00 3.94
CA ASN A 111 14.92 -7.93 3.55
C ASN A 111 14.58 -8.90 2.42
N LEU A 112 15.45 -9.02 1.41
CA LEU A 112 15.24 -9.97 0.32
C LEU A 112 15.27 -11.42 0.82
N LEU A 113 16.28 -11.76 1.64
CA LEU A 113 16.41 -13.08 2.24
C LEU A 113 15.20 -13.43 3.12
N LYS A 114 14.71 -12.47 3.92
CA LYS A 114 13.47 -12.60 4.68
C LYS A 114 12.27 -12.89 3.76
N GLY A 115 12.20 -12.23 2.61
CA GLY A 115 11.15 -12.42 1.62
C GLY A 115 11.12 -13.79 0.97
N ILE A 116 12.27 -14.26 0.48
CA ILE A 116 12.36 -15.55 -0.22
C ILE A 116 12.24 -16.76 0.73
N THR A 117 12.53 -16.57 2.01
CA THR A 117 12.42 -17.60 3.05
C THR A 117 11.20 -17.43 3.96
N ALA A 118 10.31 -16.48 3.62
CA ALA A 118 9.13 -16.16 4.40
C ALA A 118 8.26 -17.41 4.64
N ASP A 119 7.92 -17.67 5.91
CA ASP A 119 6.87 -18.61 6.27
C ASP A 119 5.51 -17.94 6.35
N GLU A 120 4.49 -18.78 6.55
CA GLU A 120 3.08 -18.42 6.66
C GLU A 120 2.87 -17.20 7.59
N ASN A 121 3.59 -17.09 8.72
CA ASN A 121 3.51 -15.92 9.62
C ASN A 121 4.87 -15.26 9.92
N THR A 122 5.48 -14.67 8.89
CA THR A 122 6.78 -13.97 8.99
C THR A 122 6.79 -12.86 10.04
N ALA A 123 5.64 -12.27 10.36
CA ALA A 123 5.53 -11.23 11.38
C ALA A 123 5.78 -11.75 12.79
N ALA A 124 5.30 -12.96 13.13
CA ALA A 124 5.45 -13.53 14.47
C ALA A 124 6.89 -13.91 14.82
N HIS A 125 7.73 -14.16 13.81
CA HIS A 125 9.13 -14.51 13.98
C HIS A 125 10.08 -13.30 13.91
N ASP A 126 9.62 -12.14 13.43
CA ASP A 126 10.42 -10.92 13.33
C ASP A 126 10.26 -10.02 14.56
N VAL A 127 10.89 -10.45 15.66
CA VAL A 127 10.87 -9.73 16.94
C VAL A 127 11.40 -8.30 16.80
N ASP A 128 12.42 -8.10 15.96
CA ASP A 128 13.02 -6.78 15.73
C ASP A 128 12.00 -5.78 15.20
N SER A 129 11.16 -6.19 14.24
CA SER A 129 10.12 -5.32 13.70
C SER A 129 8.89 -5.24 14.62
N LEU A 130 8.53 -6.33 15.32
CA LEU A 130 7.39 -6.35 16.25
C LEU A 130 7.59 -5.43 17.46
N GLY A 131 8.83 -5.28 17.91
CA GLY A 131 9.20 -4.46 19.06
C GLY A 131 9.42 -2.98 18.74
N ILE A 132 9.07 -2.51 17.54
CA ILE A 132 9.28 -1.12 17.12
C ILE A 132 7.96 -0.45 16.72
N VAL A 133 7.70 0.71 17.32
CA VAL A 133 6.61 1.62 16.91
C VAL A 133 7.19 3.00 16.70
N ASN A 134 6.91 3.57 15.53
CA ASN A 134 7.30 4.94 15.20
C ASN A 134 6.06 5.84 15.33
N ILE A 135 6.13 6.86 16.17
CA ILE A 135 5.07 7.83 16.41
C ILE A 135 5.55 9.20 15.97
N ARG A 136 4.69 9.93 15.25
CA ARG A 136 4.89 11.35 14.91
C ARG A 136 3.77 12.17 15.52
N TYR A 137 4.14 13.25 16.18
CA TYR A 137 3.18 14.11 16.86
C TYR A 137 3.75 15.52 17.05
N CYS A 138 3.00 16.55 16.63
CA CYS A 138 3.32 17.97 16.84
C CYS A 138 4.76 18.41 16.45
N GLY A 139 5.33 17.85 15.37
CA GLY A 139 6.69 18.18 14.93
C GLY A 139 7.80 17.39 15.64
N TYR A 140 7.44 16.36 16.40
CA TYR A 140 8.36 15.43 17.04
C TYR A 140 8.15 14.01 16.52
N VAL A 141 9.23 13.23 16.52
CA VAL A 141 9.23 11.80 16.22
C VAL A 141 9.71 11.05 17.46
N ALA A 142 8.88 10.16 17.96
CA ALA A 142 9.23 9.20 19.00
C ALA A 142 9.38 7.81 18.39
N VAL A 143 10.52 7.18 18.68
CA VAL A 143 10.79 5.77 18.33
C VAL A 143 10.75 4.98 19.63
N ALA A 144 9.71 4.17 19.78
CA ALA A 144 9.59 3.21 20.86
C ALA A 144 10.15 1.87 20.38
N LYS A 145 11.18 1.36 21.07
CA LYS A 145 11.92 0.17 20.70
C LYS A 145 12.15 -0.76 21.88
N VAL A 146 11.90 -2.05 21.67
CA VAL A 146 12.32 -3.11 22.57
C VAL A 146 13.73 -3.56 22.17
N ASN A 147 14.68 -3.44 23.09
CA ASN A 147 16.05 -3.88 22.90
C ASN A 147 16.16 -5.36 23.30
N ASN A 148 16.69 -6.19 22.39
CA ASN A 148 16.89 -7.61 22.64
C ASN A 148 18.17 -7.87 23.44
N TYR A 149 18.15 -8.88 24.32
CA TYR A 149 19.38 -9.49 24.83
C TYR A 149 20.07 -10.27 23.71
N GLU A 150 21.40 -10.40 23.77
CA GLU A 150 22.09 -11.49 23.08
C GLU A 150 21.39 -12.82 23.43
N LYS A 151 21.14 -13.66 22.42
CA LYS A 151 20.34 -14.89 22.43
C LYS A 151 20.75 -15.87 23.54
N THR A 152 20.44 -15.57 24.79
CA THR A 152 20.65 -16.45 25.92
C THR A 152 19.29 -17.00 26.29
N ILE A 153 19.07 -18.27 25.94
CA ILE A 153 17.81 -18.98 26.14
C ILE A 153 17.51 -18.98 27.65
N VAL A 154 16.61 -18.11 28.11
CA VAL A 154 16.14 -18.12 29.50
C VAL A 154 15.19 -19.31 29.65
N THR A 155 15.68 -20.37 30.28
CA THR A 155 15.00 -21.66 30.42
C THR A 155 13.88 -21.69 31.48
N SER A 156 13.50 -20.55 32.07
CA SER A 156 12.46 -20.50 33.12
C SER A 156 11.55 -19.26 33.07
N PHE A 157 11.21 -18.76 31.88
CA PHE A 157 10.24 -17.68 31.73
C PHE A 157 8.79 -18.20 31.84
N LYS A 158 7.96 -17.59 32.70
CA LYS A 158 6.51 -17.82 32.73
C LYS A 158 5.81 -16.70 31.95
N PRO A 159 5.14 -17.01 30.83
CA PRO A 159 4.42 -16.00 30.05
C PRO A 159 3.35 -15.31 30.90
N ALA A 160 3.23 -14.00 30.76
CA ALA A 160 2.12 -13.26 31.32
C ALA A 160 0.80 -13.67 30.64
N ASP A 161 -0.27 -13.68 31.42
CA ASP A 161 -1.63 -13.81 30.91
C ASP A 161 -2.09 -12.43 30.44
N ILE A 162 -2.38 -12.32 29.14
CA ILE A 162 -2.82 -11.06 28.53
C ILE A 162 -4.34 -11.10 28.51
N THR A 163 -4.94 -10.28 29.38
CA THR A 163 -6.40 -10.21 29.50
C THR A 163 -7.04 -9.87 28.16
N ASP A 164 -7.89 -10.79 27.70
CA ASP A 164 -8.65 -10.62 26.47
C ASP A 164 -9.92 -9.82 26.72
N GLN A 165 -10.30 -8.96 25.77
CA GLN A 165 -11.60 -8.31 25.80
C GLN A 165 -12.62 -9.18 25.06
N PRO A 166 -13.90 -9.23 25.51
CA PRO A 166 -14.94 -9.98 24.82
C PRO A 166 -15.21 -9.47 23.39
N GLU A 167 -14.85 -8.22 23.09
CA GLU A 167 -14.89 -7.63 21.75
C GLU A 167 -13.69 -8.02 20.86
N GLY A 168 -12.73 -8.77 21.41
CA GLY A 168 -11.58 -9.36 20.72
C GLY A 168 -10.59 -8.33 20.21
N GLY A 169 -9.74 -7.85 21.10
CA GLY A 169 -8.60 -7.00 20.76
C GLY A 169 -8.04 -6.43 22.03
N ALA A 170 -6.77 -6.68 22.33
CA ALA A 170 -6.14 -6.05 23.48
C ALA A 170 -6.17 -4.53 23.28
N HIS A 171 -6.77 -3.84 24.25
CA HIS A 171 -6.59 -2.42 24.59
C HIS A 171 -6.79 -1.32 23.54
N ALA A 172 -7.55 -1.56 22.47
CA ALA A 172 -8.18 -0.61 21.52
C ALA A 172 -8.05 0.90 21.85
N LEU A 173 -6.82 1.43 21.83
CA LEU A 173 -6.56 2.81 22.17
C LEU A 173 -7.16 3.67 21.06
N ASN A 174 -8.18 4.44 21.41
CA ASN A 174 -8.66 5.45 20.50
C ASN A 174 -7.59 6.55 20.38
N ILE A 175 -6.73 6.46 19.35
CA ILE A 175 -5.63 7.40 19.14
C ILE A 175 -6.12 8.85 19.00
N ASN A 176 -7.35 9.05 18.51
CA ASN A 176 -7.97 10.37 18.39
C ASN A 176 -8.23 11.00 19.77
N SER A 177 -8.33 10.21 20.85
CA SER A 177 -8.46 10.73 22.21
C SER A 177 -7.18 11.42 22.72
N LEU A 178 -6.04 11.13 22.09
CA LEU A 178 -4.73 11.70 22.47
C LEU A 178 -4.38 12.97 21.70
N ARG A 179 -5.30 13.50 20.90
CA ARG A 179 -5.15 14.73 20.11
C ARG A 179 -4.81 15.95 20.97
N MET A 180 -4.11 16.91 20.36
CA MET A 180 -3.92 18.25 20.92
C MET A 180 -4.86 19.21 20.22
N LEU A 181 -5.74 19.84 20.99
CA LEU A 181 -6.58 20.93 20.51
C LEU A 181 -5.71 22.17 20.32
N LEU A 182 -5.77 22.79 19.14
CA LEU A 182 -4.98 23.98 18.82
C LEU A 182 -5.73 25.28 19.09
N ASN A 183 -7.07 25.22 19.13
CA ASN A 183 -7.94 26.37 19.35
C ASN A 183 -8.74 26.21 20.65
N GLU A 184 -8.05 26.18 21.80
CA GLU A 184 -8.70 26.35 23.11
C GLU A 184 -8.88 27.84 23.42
N ALA A 185 -9.78 28.50 22.70
CA ALA A 185 -10.23 29.84 23.03
C ALA A 185 -11.75 29.88 22.90
N ASN A 186 -12.44 29.56 24.00
CA ASN A 186 -13.77 30.06 24.40
C ASN A 186 -14.25 29.48 25.76
N ALA A 187 -13.34 29.17 26.69
CA ALA A 187 -13.73 28.86 28.09
C ALA A 187 -13.73 30.10 29.00
N THR A 188 -13.02 31.17 28.61
CA THR A 188 -13.02 32.46 29.31
C THR A 188 -13.59 33.52 28.38
N GLY A 189 -14.76 34.05 28.75
CA GLY A 189 -15.55 34.95 27.93
C GLY A 189 -14.94 36.35 27.80
N GLU A 190 -14.00 36.53 26.87
CA GLU A 190 -13.62 37.85 26.39
C GLU A 190 -13.95 38.02 24.90
N LYS A 191 -15.03 38.77 24.66
CA LYS A 191 -15.45 39.23 23.34
C LYS A 191 -14.55 40.37 22.86
N LYS A 192 -13.65 40.08 21.92
CA LYS A 192 -13.32 40.98 20.80
C LYS A 192 -13.05 40.14 19.55
N LEU A 193 -13.96 40.18 18.57
CA LEU A 193 -13.65 39.67 17.23
C LEU A 193 -12.50 40.50 16.67
N PRO A 194 -11.36 39.91 16.27
CA PRO A 194 -10.34 40.63 15.52
C PRO A 194 -10.94 41.13 14.20
N THR A 195 -10.60 42.37 13.82
CA THR A 195 -11.00 42.98 12.56
C THR A 195 -10.48 42.13 11.39
N GLN A 196 -11.25 41.98 10.31
CA GLN A 196 -10.89 41.14 9.16
C GLN A 196 -9.52 41.49 8.54
N SER A 197 -9.11 42.76 8.64
CA SER A 197 -7.78 43.23 8.21
C SER A 197 -6.63 42.64 9.04
N HIS A 198 -6.77 42.59 10.38
CA HIS A 198 -5.73 42.08 11.27
C HIS A 198 -5.53 40.57 11.10
N MET A 199 -6.61 39.81 10.87
CA MET A 199 -6.51 38.38 10.60
C MET A 199 -5.79 38.10 9.26
N LEU A 200 -5.98 38.94 8.26
CA LEU A 200 -5.31 38.80 6.97
C LEU A 200 -3.81 39.14 7.06
N GLU A 201 -3.45 40.16 7.84
CA GLU A 201 -2.04 40.52 8.11
C GLU A 201 -1.29 39.40 8.83
N GLU A 202 -1.87 38.83 9.90
CA GLU A 202 -1.29 37.69 10.63
C GLU A 202 -1.09 36.47 9.72
N LEU A 203 -2.09 36.17 8.88
CA LEU A 203 -2.04 35.03 7.97
C LEU A 203 -1.01 35.24 6.85
N THR A 204 -0.85 36.47 6.37
CA THR A 204 0.19 36.84 5.38
C THR A 204 1.59 36.73 5.98
N ALA A 205 1.78 37.14 7.24
CA ALA A 205 3.05 36.96 7.95
C ALA A 205 3.39 35.48 8.13
N ALA A 206 2.41 34.65 8.55
CA ALA A 206 2.58 33.20 8.67
C ALA A 206 2.86 32.52 7.31
N GLN A 207 2.27 33.02 6.22
CA GLN A 207 2.56 32.55 4.87
C GLN A 207 3.99 32.90 4.44
N THR A 208 4.45 34.12 4.72
CA THR A 208 5.84 34.54 4.45
C THR A 208 6.85 33.67 5.20
N TYR A 209 6.51 33.28 6.44
CA TYR A 209 7.31 32.34 7.22
C TYR A 209 7.40 30.96 6.53
N ALA A 210 6.26 30.41 6.11
CA ALA A 210 6.22 29.14 5.37
C ALA A 210 6.99 29.20 4.04
N GLU A 211 6.93 30.31 3.33
CA GLU A 211 7.69 30.52 2.09
C GLU A 211 9.20 30.50 2.32
N ASN A 212 9.67 31.07 3.43
CA ASN A 212 11.11 31.07 3.74
C ASN A 212 11.63 29.65 4.00
N VAL A 213 10.87 28.84 4.76
CA VAL A 213 11.18 27.40 4.96
C VAL A 213 11.23 26.66 3.62
N LEU A 214 10.29 26.97 2.71
CA LEU A 214 10.25 26.35 1.39
C LEU A 214 11.39 26.79 0.47
N LYS A 215 11.85 28.05 0.57
CA LYS A 215 13.00 28.57 -0.19
C LYS A 215 14.29 27.86 0.22
N GLU A 216 14.54 27.74 1.52
CA GLU A 216 15.70 27.01 2.05
C GLU A 216 15.65 25.54 1.62
N SER A 217 14.48 24.92 1.73
CA SER A 217 14.27 23.55 1.27
C SER A 217 14.50 23.36 -0.22
N LEU A 218 14.09 24.33 -1.05
CA LEU A 218 14.31 24.27 -2.50
C LEU A 218 15.80 24.30 -2.84
N GLN A 219 16.58 25.14 -2.15
CA GLN A 219 18.02 25.22 -2.34
C GLN A 219 18.69 23.87 -1.99
N ASN A 220 18.39 23.32 -0.81
CA ASN A 220 18.91 22.02 -0.40
C ASN A 220 18.51 20.91 -1.37
N LEU A 221 17.25 20.94 -1.82
CA LEU A 221 16.75 19.98 -2.79
C LEU A 221 17.45 20.10 -4.14
N GLU A 222 17.86 21.29 -4.59
CA GLU A 222 18.61 21.49 -5.84
C GLU A 222 20.05 20.98 -5.71
N GLU A 223 20.69 21.22 -4.56
CA GLU A 223 22.07 20.80 -4.23
C GLU A 223 22.22 19.29 -3.97
N GLU A 224 21.15 18.60 -3.56
CA GLU A 224 21.19 17.17 -3.20
C GLU A 224 21.61 16.26 -4.37
N GLU A 225 22.64 15.42 -4.15
CA GLU A 225 23.03 14.37 -5.11
C GLU A 225 21.97 13.26 -5.17
N THR A 226 21.73 12.70 -6.36
CA THR A 226 20.75 11.64 -6.54
C THR A 226 21.29 10.30 -6.04
N ASP A 227 21.21 10.09 -4.73
CA ASP A 227 21.69 8.85 -4.14
C ASP A 227 20.66 7.72 -4.36
N LYS A 228 21.04 6.70 -5.12
CA LYS A 228 20.21 5.51 -5.34
C LYS A 228 20.27 4.62 -4.10
N GLN A 229 19.60 5.00 -3.03
CA GLN A 229 19.42 4.11 -1.88
C GLN A 229 18.61 2.88 -2.33
N SER A 230 19.29 1.73 -2.44
CA SER A 230 18.70 0.42 -2.74
C SER A 230 18.00 -0.12 -1.49
N PHE A 231 16.84 0.43 -1.14
CA PHE A 231 15.94 -0.26 -0.23
C PHE A 231 15.25 -1.39 -1.01
N MET A 232 14.93 -2.51 -0.37
CA MET A 232 14.09 -3.56 -0.92
C MET A 232 13.09 -3.98 0.14
N ARG A 233 11.83 -4.13 -0.26
CA ARG A 233 10.76 -4.61 0.61
C ARG A 233 10.77 -6.13 0.61
N TRP A 234 10.59 -6.75 1.77
CA TRP A 234 10.63 -8.22 1.87
C TRP A 234 9.47 -8.87 1.10
N GLU A 235 8.32 -8.20 0.98
CA GLU A 235 7.15 -8.70 0.25
C GLU A 235 7.46 -8.99 -1.23
N LEU A 236 8.48 -8.34 -1.81
CA LEU A 236 8.93 -8.56 -3.18
C LEU A 236 9.51 -9.98 -3.34
N GLY A 237 10.29 -10.43 -2.36
CA GLY A 237 10.88 -11.77 -2.36
C GLY A 237 9.80 -12.86 -2.32
N ALA A 238 8.77 -12.68 -1.49
CA ALA A 238 7.65 -13.61 -1.41
C ALA A 238 6.85 -13.66 -2.74
N CYS A 239 6.56 -12.50 -3.33
CA CYS A 239 5.90 -12.41 -4.63
C CYS A 239 6.73 -13.04 -5.76
N TRP A 240 8.06 -12.89 -5.70
CA TRP A 240 8.96 -13.48 -6.68
C TRP A 240 8.97 -15.00 -6.61
N VAL A 241 9.04 -15.58 -5.40
CA VAL A 241 8.93 -17.03 -5.18
C VAL A 241 7.60 -17.56 -5.72
N GLN A 242 6.49 -16.90 -5.39
CA GLN A 242 5.16 -17.27 -5.88
C GLN A 242 5.10 -17.28 -7.42
N HIS A 243 5.65 -16.23 -8.06
CA HIS A 243 5.71 -16.14 -9.52
C HIS A 243 6.48 -17.30 -10.15
N LEU A 244 7.64 -17.67 -9.60
CA LEU A 244 8.45 -18.79 -10.09
C LEU A 244 7.73 -20.14 -9.93
N GLN A 245 7.00 -20.33 -8.83
CA GLN A 245 6.20 -21.54 -8.60
C GLN A 245 5.03 -21.65 -9.58
N ASP A 246 4.35 -20.55 -9.89
CA ASP A 246 3.22 -20.54 -10.82
C ASP A 246 3.67 -20.79 -12.27
N LEU A 247 4.83 -20.25 -12.67
CA LEU A 247 5.46 -20.59 -13.96
C LEU A 247 5.70 -22.09 -14.08
N LYS A 248 6.25 -22.72 -13.05
CA LYS A 248 6.48 -24.18 -13.03
C LYS A 248 5.20 -25.00 -13.08
N LYS A 249 4.15 -24.59 -12.36
CA LYS A 249 2.84 -25.26 -12.44
C LYS A 249 2.29 -25.20 -13.86
N SER A 250 2.36 -24.03 -14.50
CA SER A 250 1.91 -23.85 -15.89
C SER A 250 2.71 -24.72 -16.89
N ASP A 251 3.99 -24.95 -16.65
CA ASP A 251 4.84 -25.83 -17.47
C ASP A 251 4.57 -27.32 -17.23
N LYS A 252 4.23 -27.71 -16.00
CA LYS A 252 3.80 -29.10 -15.68
C LYS A 252 2.45 -29.41 -16.34
N ASP A 253 1.51 -28.46 -16.34
CA ASP A 253 0.21 -28.60 -17.00
C ASP A 253 0.36 -28.70 -18.53
N LYS A 254 1.28 -27.93 -19.12
CA LYS A 254 1.61 -28.04 -20.57
C LYS A 254 2.25 -29.39 -20.93
N LYS A 255 3.11 -29.95 -20.06
CA LYS A 255 3.77 -31.25 -20.31
C LYS A 255 2.83 -32.46 -20.16
N GLN A 256 1.73 -32.35 -19.41
CA GLN A 256 0.72 -33.41 -19.31
C GLN A 256 -0.33 -33.35 -20.43
N GLY A 257 -0.46 -32.22 -21.14
CA GLY A 257 -1.39 -32.07 -22.26
C GLY A 257 -0.87 -32.53 -23.64
N ASP A 258 0.43 -32.76 -23.80
CA ASP A 258 1.05 -32.97 -25.12
C ASP A 258 1.24 -34.47 -25.43
N GLY A 259 0.11 -35.17 -25.53
CA GLY A 259 0.01 -36.59 -25.81
C GLY A 259 -0.63 -36.93 -27.17
N LYS A 260 -0.40 -36.11 -28.21
CA LYS A 260 -0.45 -36.47 -29.66
C LYS A 260 -0.44 -35.21 -30.54
N GLU A 261 0.73 -34.90 -31.12
CA GLU A 261 0.97 -34.68 -32.56
C GLU A 261 2.27 -33.88 -32.77
N LYS A 262 3.28 -34.52 -33.38
CA LYS A 262 4.49 -33.85 -33.90
C LYS A 262 4.38 -33.73 -35.42
N LYS A 263 4.32 -32.50 -35.96
CA LYS A 263 5.33 -31.94 -36.90
C LYS A 263 4.91 -30.62 -37.56
N LYS A 264 5.89 -29.70 -37.55
CA LYS A 264 6.23 -28.59 -38.46
C LYS A 264 5.86 -27.15 -38.09
N MET A 265 6.94 -26.36 -38.15
CA MET A 265 7.13 -24.93 -38.40
C MET A 265 7.42 -23.99 -37.23
N VAL A 266 8.42 -23.18 -37.55
CA VAL A 266 9.18 -22.17 -36.82
C VAL A 266 8.41 -20.84 -36.79
N ASP A 267 8.63 -20.08 -35.72
CA ASP A 267 8.29 -18.67 -35.45
C ASP A 267 6.81 -18.26 -35.29
N LYS A 268 6.60 -17.45 -34.23
CA LYS A 268 5.37 -16.87 -33.65
C LYS A 268 4.48 -17.80 -32.81
N ASP A 269 4.38 -17.51 -31.51
CA ASP A 269 3.17 -16.85 -30.96
C ASP A 269 3.28 -16.60 -29.44
N VAL A 270 2.99 -15.36 -29.07
CA VAL A 270 2.53 -14.96 -27.73
C VAL A 270 1.17 -15.62 -27.53
N LYS A 271 1.12 -16.69 -26.72
CA LYS A 271 -0.16 -17.28 -26.29
C LYS A 271 -0.64 -16.55 -25.03
N GLU A 272 -1.57 -15.63 -25.26
CA GLU A 272 -2.49 -15.10 -24.25
C GLU A 272 -3.19 -16.27 -23.54
N THR A 273 -3.05 -16.35 -22.22
CA THR A 273 -3.80 -17.29 -21.38
C THR A 273 -5.24 -16.81 -21.23
N LYS A 274 -6.13 -17.54 -21.89
CA LYS A 274 -7.59 -17.47 -21.84
C LYS A 274 -8.08 -17.67 -20.39
N ILE A 275 -8.64 -16.63 -19.77
CA ILE A 275 -9.48 -16.71 -18.57
C ILE A 275 -10.85 -16.16 -18.98
N GLU A 276 -11.86 -17.02 -18.93
CA GLU A 276 -13.22 -16.72 -19.41
C GLU A 276 -13.96 -15.83 -18.41
N GLY A 277 -13.98 -14.52 -18.69
CA GLY A 277 -14.97 -13.57 -18.20
C GLY A 277 -15.93 -13.16 -19.33
N LEU A 278 -17.19 -12.94 -19.00
CA LEU A 278 -18.32 -12.68 -19.91
C LEU A 278 -18.05 -11.60 -20.99
N GLY A 279 -17.97 -12.02 -22.26
CA GLY A 279 -18.02 -11.14 -23.45
C GLY A 279 -17.23 -11.70 -24.65
N LYS A 280 -17.85 -11.76 -25.84
CA LYS A 280 -17.21 -12.30 -27.07
C LYS A 280 -16.07 -11.41 -27.58
N PRO A 281 -14.92 -11.95 -28.05
CA PRO A 281 -13.80 -11.16 -28.58
C PRO A 281 -13.90 -10.92 -30.10
N LEU A 282 -13.40 -9.78 -30.57
CA LEU A 282 -13.19 -9.51 -32.01
C LEU A 282 -11.79 -8.97 -32.31
N LYS A 283 -11.16 -9.67 -33.27
CA LYS A 283 -10.26 -9.26 -34.38
C LYS A 283 -9.28 -8.09 -34.17
N ALA A 284 -7.99 -8.43 -34.28
CA ALA A 284 -6.85 -7.52 -34.39
C ALA A 284 -6.79 -6.75 -35.73
N LEU A 285 -6.40 -5.47 -35.64
CA LEU A 285 -6.06 -4.59 -36.77
C LEU A 285 -4.53 -4.44 -36.90
N LYS A 286 -4.07 -4.46 -38.15
CA LYS A 286 -2.68 -4.35 -38.60
C LYS A 286 -2.18 -2.90 -38.51
N HIS A 287 -0.89 -2.71 -38.28
CA HIS A 287 -0.18 -1.47 -38.60
C HIS A 287 0.76 -1.63 -39.82
N PRO A 288 0.98 -0.56 -40.60
CA PRO A 288 1.64 -0.60 -41.91
C PRO A 288 3.17 -0.59 -41.78
N LYS A 289 3.86 -1.21 -42.74
CA LYS A 289 5.33 -1.11 -42.91
C LYS A 289 5.63 -0.15 -44.06
N ASN A 290 6.48 0.84 -43.78
CA ASN A 290 7.17 1.63 -44.80
C ASN A 290 8.33 0.80 -45.38
N ALA A 291 8.45 0.88 -46.71
CA ALA A 291 9.47 0.23 -47.54
C ALA A 291 10.67 1.15 -47.77
N VAL A 292 11.88 0.59 -47.89
CA VAL A 292 12.91 0.96 -48.89
C VAL A 292 13.79 -0.26 -49.17
N ASP A 293 14.00 -0.55 -50.45
CA ASP A 293 14.79 -1.62 -51.07
C ASP A 293 16.32 -1.38 -51.07
N ALA A 294 17.11 -2.46 -51.15
CA ALA A 294 17.92 -2.84 -52.33
C ALA A 294 19.24 -3.62 -52.04
N SER A 295 19.22 -4.91 -52.43
CA SER A 295 20.24 -5.70 -53.17
C SER A 295 21.70 -5.90 -52.70
N GLY A 296 22.17 -7.17 -52.72
CA GLY A 296 23.60 -7.47 -53.01
C GLY A 296 24.19 -8.85 -52.60
N LYS A 297 23.88 -9.92 -53.35
CA LYS A 297 24.67 -11.14 -53.74
C LYS A 297 25.78 -11.82 -52.87
N GLY A 298 25.69 -13.16 -52.83
CA GLY A 298 26.77 -14.18 -53.02
C GLY A 298 27.50 -14.70 -51.76
N SER A 299 28.00 -15.93 -51.59
CA SER A 299 27.81 -17.31 -52.10
C SER A 299 28.93 -18.18 -51.47
N SER A 300 28.69 -19.51 -51.33
CA SER A 300 29.62 -20.63 -50.99
C SER A 300 30.02 -20.79 -49.51
N SER A 301 29.74 -21.89 -48.78
CA SER A 301 29.96 -23.35 -49.00
C SER A 301 31.45 -23.68 -49.15
N GLY A 302 32.08 -24.62 -48.45
CA GLY A 302 31.67 -25.74 -47.60
C GLY A 302 32.81 -26.77 -47.58
N ASN A 303 32.77 -27.73 -46.63
CA ASN A 303 33.16 -29.16 -46.76
C ASN A 303 33.38 -29.72 -45.34
N LYS A 304 32.62 -30.71 -44.83
CA LYS A 304 32.37 -32.13 -45.22
C LYS A 304 33.55 -33.07 -44.92
N SER A 305 33.28 -34.08 -44.06
CA SER A 305 33.32 -35.55 -44.34
C SER A 305 33.30 -36.31 -42.99
N LEU A 306 32.34 -37.20 -42.66
CA LEU A 306 32.13 -38.60 -43.14
C LEU A 306 33.34 -39.48 -42.73
N THR A 307 33.23 -40.60 -42.00
CA THR A 307 32.47 -41.88 -42.12
C THR A 307 32.75 -42.72 -40.85
N ASP A 308 32.27 -43.93 -40.55
CA ASP A 308 31.05 -44.74 -40.69
C ASP A 308 31.40 -46.13 -40.05
N ALA A 309 30.39 -46.93 -39.70
CA ALA A 309 30.42 -48.42 -39.55
C ALA A 309 30.91 -49.16 -38.24
N THR A 310 29.92 -49.58 -37.44
CA THR A 310 29.55 -50.96 -36.99
C THR A 310 30.45 -51.91 -36.14
N SER A 311 29.97 -52.28 -34.94
CA SER A 311 29.40 -53.61 -34.52
C SER A 311 29.87 -54.25 -33.19
N SER A 312 28.86 -54.74 -32.43
CA SER A 312 28.82 -55.92 -31.52
C SER A 312 29.37 -55.88 -30.08
N GLY A 313 28.60 -56.49 -29.14
CA GLY A 313 29.12 -57.15 -27.92
C GLY A 313 28.56 -56.66 -26.57
N GLU A 314 27.80 -57.53 -25.89
CA GLU A 314 27.22 -57.33 -24.55
C GLU A 314 28.23 -57.41 -23.37
N SER A 315 27.78 -56.88 -22.22
CA SER A 315 28.07 -57.29 -20.83
C SER A 315 29.04 -56.48 -19.97
N GLN A 316 28.41 -55.81 -18.98
CA GLN A 316 28.74 -55.63 -17.56
C GLN A 316 30.12 -55.08 -17.10
N LYS A 317 30.01 -53.90 -16.48
CA LYS A 317 30.52 -53.51 -15.14
C LYS A 317 32.04 -53.59 -14.90
N VAL A 318 32.67 -52.40 -14.78
CA VAL A 318 33.58 -51.92 -13.70
C VAL A 318 34.18 -50.57 -14.14
N LYS A 319 34.00 -49.51 -13.34
CA LYS A 319 34.70 -48.19 -13.41
C LYS A 319 36.13 -48.34 -12.84
N PRO A 320 37.07 -47.35 -12.88
CA PRO A 320 37.02 -45.94 -13.33
C PRO A 320 38.20 -45.55 -14.28
N SER A 321 38.25 -44.38 -14.94
CA SER A 321 38.83 -43.15 -14.37
C SER A 321 38.93 -42.02 -15.41
N SER A 322 38.68 -40.80 -14.93
CA SER A 322 39.22 -39.47 -15.32
C SER A 322 39.25 -39.11 -16.83
N VAL A 323 38.64 -38.05 -17.33
CA VAL A 323 38.90 -36.64 -16.99
C VAL A 323 37.63 -35.80 -17.20
N GLU A 324 37.52 -34.77 -16.37
CA GLU A 324 36.39 -33.89 -16.10
C GLU A 324 35.99 -32.94 -17.24
N PRO A 325 34.92 -32.15 -17.01
CA PRO A 325 35.17 -30.76 -16.61
C PRO A 325 34.48 -30.40 -15.27
N LEU A 326 35.24 -30.17 -14.18
CA LEU A 326 34.72 -29.54 -12.95
C LEU A 326 35.08 -28.06 -12.79
N GLN A 327 34.35 -27.23 -13.54
CA GLN A 327 34.25 -25.80 -13.26
C GLN A 327 32.83 -25.36 -12.82
N GLY A 328 31.80 -26.19 -13.00
CA GLY A 328 30.41 -25.84 -12.69
C GLY A 328 29.96 -26.17 -11.26
N ASP A 329 30.46 -27.27 -10.68
CA ASP A 329 29.96 -27.80 -9.40
C ASP A 329 30.60 -27.15 -8.16
N CYS A 330 31.79 -26.54 -8.29
CA CYS A 330 32.46 -25.88 -7.16
C CYS A 330 31.77 -24.58 -6.74
N ILE A 331 31.34 -23.74 -7.69
CA ILE A 331 30.73 -22.43 -7.41
C ILE A 331 29.34 -22.60 -6.76
N THR A 332 28.58 -23.61 -7.16
CA THR A 332 27.28 -23.94 -6.55
C THR A 332 27.43 -24.38 -5.10
N SER A 333 28.51 -25.08 -4.77
CA SER A 333 28.77 -25.51 -3.38
C SER A 333 29.21 -24.35 -2.48
N GLU A 334 30.00 -23.40 -3.00
CA GLU A 334 30.42 -22.21 -2.25
C GLU A 334 29.26 -21.24 -1.99
N ASN A 335 28.39 -21.02 -2.99
CA ASN A 335 27.20 -20.18 -2.82
C ASN A 335 26.19 -20.76 -1.82
N GLU A 336 26.03 -22.09 -1.78
CA GLU A 336 25.20 -22.76 -0.77
C GLU A 336 25.77 -22.61 0.64
N ILE A 337 27.09 -22.59 0.80
CA ILE A 337 27.75 -22.36 2.09
C ILE A 337 27.54 -20.92 2.56
N LEU A 338 27.71 -19.93 1.67
CA LEU A 338 27.46 -18.52 1.98
C LEU A 338 26.02 -18.26 2.44
N LEU A 339 25.04 -18.92 1.82
CA LEU A 339 23.63 -18.81 2.23
C LEU A 339 23.36 -19.52 3.57
N LYS A 340 24.03 -20.64 3.86
CA LYS A 340 23.92 -21.34 5.15
C LYS A 340 24.54 -20.55 6.31
N ASP A 341 25.55 -19.73 6.04
CA ASP A 341 26.16 -18.86 7.07
C ASP A 341 25.24 -17.67 7.45
N VAL A 342 24.36 -17.25 6.54
CA VAL A 342 23.47 -16.09 6.72
C VAL A 342 22.03 -16.50 7.12
N LEU A 343 21.57 -17.67 6.71
CA LEU A 343 20.22 -18.18 6.98
C LEU A 343 20.20 -19.23 8.10
N LEU A 344 19.09 -19.30 8.85
CA LEU A 344 18.81 -20.43 9.72
C LEU A 344 18.64 -21.72 8.89
N ASP A 345 19.06 -22.87 9.41
CA ASP A 345 18.95 -24.17 8.71
C ASP A 345 17.52 -24.47 8.22
N SER A 346 16.51 -24.08 9.00
CA SER A 346 15.09 -24.22 8.65
C SER A 346 14.64 -23.30 7.50
N ALA A 347 15.26 -22.14 7.36
CA ALA A 347 14.98 -21.20 6.27
C ALA A 347 15.65 -21.67 4.97
N PHE A 348 16.86 -22.23 5.09
CA PHE A 348 17.57 -22.81 3.95
C PHE A 348 16.86 -24.04 3.38
N THR A 349 16.38 -24.95 4.23
CA THR A 349 15.61 -26.12 3.77
C THR A 349 14.33 -25.71 3.05
N ARG A 350 13.58 -24.73 3.55
CA ARG A 350 12.40 -24.17 2.85
C ARG A 350 12.74 -23.60 1.48
N LEU A 351 13.85 -22.87 1.37
CA LEU A 351 14.30 -22.32 0.09
C LEU A 351 14.67 -23.45 -0.89
N LYS A 352 15.26 -24.54 -0.41
CA LYS A 352 15.52 -25.74 -1.20
C LYS A 352 14.23 -26.45 -1.64
N ASP A 353 13.29 -26.61 -0.71
CA ASP A 353 11.99 -27.26 -0.92
C ASP A 353 11.07 -26.44 -1.83
N SER A 354 11.29 -25.13 -1.95
CA SER A 354 10.58 -24.28 -2.92
C SER A 354 10.85 -24.66 -4.38
N GLU A 355 11.87 -25.51 -4.62
CA GLU A 355 12.40 -25.92 -5.91
C GLU A 355 12.83 -24.76 -6.83
N THR A 356 12.76 -23.49 -6.41
CA THR A 356 12.95 -22.32 -7.27
C THR A 356 14.37 -22.16 -7.86
N GLY A 357 15.34 -22.91 -7.35
CA GLY A 357 16.76 -22.82 -7.74
C GLY A 357 17.49 -21.62 -7.11
N LEU A 358 16.80 -20.82 -6.28
CA LEU A 358 17.37 -19.64 -5.62
C LEU A 358 18.44 -20.00 -4.57
N HIS A 359 18.40 -21.22 -4.03
CA HIS A 359 19.38 -21.71 -3.04
C HIS A 359 20.81 -21.87 -3.60
N GLN A 360 20.98 -21.84 -4.93
CA GLN A 360 22.28 -22.03 -5.61
C GLN A 360 22.98 -20.71 -5.98
N LYS A 361 22.40 -19.58 -5.57
CA LYS A 361 22.77 -18.23 -6.03
C LYS A 361 23.39 -17.43 -4.89
N SER A 362 24.38 -16.59 -5.21
CA SER A 362 24.96 -15.68 -4.23
C SER A 362 23.95 -14.57 -3.83
N PRO A 363 24.03 -13.98 -2.62
CA PRO A 363 23.14 -12.90 -2.22
C PRO A 363 23.16 -11.68 -3.14
N SER A 364 24.32 -11.37 -3.73
CA SER A 364 24.46 -10.28 -4.71
C SER A 364 23.73 -10.60 -6.03
N GLU A 365 23.83 -11.83 -6.54
CA GLU A 365 23.07 -12.28 -7.71
C GLU A 365 21.56 -12.27 -7.43
N LEU A 366 21.14 -12.66 -6.23
CA LEU A 366 19.74 -12.62 -5.81
C LEU A 366 19.18 -11.19 -5.87
N ILE A 367 19.94 -10.19 -5.41
CA ILE A 367 19.53 -8.78 -5.48
C ILE A 367 19.38 -8.34 -6.94
N GLU A 368 20.34 -8.65 -7.82
CA GLU A 368 20.25 -8.27 -9.23
C GLU A 368 19.04 -8.91 -9.92
N MET A 369 18.81 -10.21 -9.71
CA MET A 369 17.65 -10.90 -10.28
C MET A 369 16.32 -10.35 -9.72
N ALA A 370 16.27 -10.02 -8.43
CA ALA A 370 15.09 -9.43 -7.82
C ALA A 370 14.78 -8.03 -8.38
N LEU A 371 15.81 -7.23 -8.69
CA LEU A 371 15.65 -5.94 -9.36
C LEU A 371 15.16 -6.10 -10.82
N LYS A 372 15.65 -7.11 -11.56
CA LYS A 372 15.11 -7.45 -12.88
C LYS A 372 13.64 -7.84 -12.80
N PHE A 373 13.28 -8.70 -11.84
CA PHE A 373 11.87 -9.06 -11.60
C PHE A 373 11.01 -7.84 -11.25
N TYR A 374 11.54 -6.90 -10.46
CA TYR A 374 10.85 -5.66 -10.08
C TYR A 374 10.43 -4.84 -11.31
N ASP A 375 11.39 -4.56 -12.20
CA ASP A 375 11.17 -3.68 -13.36
C ASP A 375 10.45 -4.38 -14.52
N GLU A 376 10.79 -5.64 -14.82
CA GLU A 376 10.29 -6.35 -16.01
C GLU A 376 8.96 -7.07 -15.77
N VAL A 377 8.64 -7.45 -14.53
CA VAL A 377 7.47 -8.29 -14.24
C VAL A 377 6.54 -7.63 -13.22
N ALA A 378 7.03 -7.26 -12.04
CA ALA A 378 6.17 -6.82 -10.95
C ALA A 378 5.44 -5.51 -11.25
N LEU A 379 6.15 -4.51 -11.80
CA LEU A 379 5.55 -3.23 -12.21
C LEU A 379 4.56 -3.38 -13.39
N PRO A 380 4.93 -4.01 -14.53
CA PRO A 380 3.97 -4.19 -15.63
C PRO A 380 2.74 -5.02 -15.23
N LYS A 381 2.92 -6.06 -14.41
CA LYS A 381 1.81 -6.88 -13.92
C LYS A 381 0.82 -6.06 -13.09
N LEU A 382 1.31 -5.21 -12.19
CA LEU A 382 0.44 -4.30 -11.43
C LEU A 382 -0.41 -3.41 -12.35
N VAL A 383 0.21 -2.84 -13.38
CA VAL A 383 -0.50 -1.96 -14.34
C VAL A 383 -1.50 -2.76 -15.19
N ALA A 384 -1.16 -3.99 -15.56
CA ALA A 384 -2.07 -4.89 -16.24
C ALA A 384 -3.30 -5.21 -15.37
N ASP A 385 -3.09 -5.49 -14.08
CA ASP A 385 -4.17 -5.78 -13.11
C ASP A 385 -5.08 -4.55 -12.88
N PHE A 386 -4.54 -3.33 -13.00
CA PHE A 386 -5.35 -2.10 -13.03
C PHE A 386 -6.13 -1.95 -14.34
N GLY A 387 -5.51 -2.30 -15.47
CA GLY A 387 -6.14 -2.23 -16.79
C GLY A 387 -7.27 -3.24 -16.98
N SER A 388 -7.15 -4.44 -16.38
CA SER A 388 -8.20 -5.46 -16.36
C SER A 388 -9.29 -5.19 -15.33
N LEU A 389 -9.15 -4.16 -14.49
CA LEU A 389 -10.00 -3.85 -13.35
C LEU A 389 -10.07 -4.97 -12.30
N GLU A 390 -9.13 -5.92 -12.31
CA GLU A 390 -8.97 -6.90 -11.23
C GLU A 390 -8.63 -6.20 -9.91
N LEU A 391 -7.84 -5.13 -10.01
CA LEU A 391 -7.60 -4.17 -8.94
C LEU A 391 -8.02 -2.78 -9.38
N SER A 392 -8.74 -2.07 -8.51
CA SER A 392 -9.12 -0.67 -8.76
C SER A 392 -8.84 0.16 -7.49
N PRO A 393 -7.66 0.81 -7.40
CA PRO A 393 -7.33 1.66 -6.26
C PRO A 393 -8.23 2.90 -6.27
N VAL A 394 -8.90 3.15 -5.15
CA VAL A 394 -9.83 4.28 -4.99
C VAL A 394 -9.11 5.53 -4.49
N ASP A 395 -8.08 5.36 -3.68
CA ASP A 395 -7.33 6.45 -3.07
C ASP A 395 -5.85 6.12 -2.87
N GLY A 396 -5.09 7.07 -2.34
CA GLY A 396 -3.66 6.89 -2.09
C GLY A 396 -3.33 5.78 -1.10
N ARG A 397 -4.24 5.45 -0.17
CA ARG A 397 -4.06 4.38 0.82
C ARG A 397 -4.19 3.01 0.15
N THR A 398 -5.28 2.77 -0.55
CA THR A 398 -5.48 1.53 -1.33
C THR A 398 -4.41 1.34 -2.40
N LEU A 399 -3.96 2.41 -3.06
CA LEU A 399 -2.81 2.36 -3.97
C LEU A 399 -1.52 1.94 -3.24
N THR A 400 -1.27 2.51 -2.04
CA THR A 400 -0.10 2.15 -1.22
C THR A 400 -0.17 0.68 -0.80
N ASP A 401 -1.34 0.18 -0.43
CA ASP A 401 -1.53 -1.22 -0.03
C ASP A 401 -1.24 -2.16 -1.21
N PHE A 402 -1.81 -1.92 -2.40
CA PHE A 402 -1.54 -2.75 -3.59
C PHE A 402 -0.07 -2.74 -4.03
N MET A 403 0.61 -1.61 -3.85
CA MET A 403 2.04 -1.48 -4.09
C MET A 403 2.84 -2.31 -3.08
N HIS A 404 2.59 -2.10 -1.78
CA HIS A 404 3.34 -2.73 -0.70
C HIS A 404 3.10 -4.24 -0.63
N THR A 405 1.89 -4.72 -0.89
CA THR A 405 1.60 -6.17 -0.94
C THR A 405 2.43 -6.88 -2.02
N ARG A 406 2.81 -6.18 -3.10
CA ARG A 406 3.72 -6.70 -4.14
C ARG A 406 5.21 -6.41 -3.87
N GLY A 407 5.54 -5.80 -2.73
CA GLY A 407 6.90 -5.35 -2.42
C GLY A 407 7.38 -4.16 -3.26
N LEU A 408 6.46 -3.47 -3.93
CA LEU A 408 6.79 -2.30 -4.75
C LEU A 408 6.96 -1.06 -3.88
N GLN A 409 7.87 -0.19 -4.31
CA GLN A 409 8.18 1.04 -3.60
C GLN A 409 7.36 2.20 -4.12
N MET A 410 6.91 3.08 -3.22
CA MET A 410 6.21 4.28 -3.64
C MET A 410 7.04 5.19 -4.57
N ARG A 411 8.38 5.09 -4.59
CA ARG A 411 9.21 5.84 -5.55
C ARG A 411 8.99 5.46 -7.01
N SER A 412 8.51 4.26 -7.30
CA SER A 412 8.24 3.83 -8.68
C SER A 412 6.88 4.30 -9.20
N LEU A 413 6.15 5.15 -8.47
CA LEU A 413 4.92 5.77 -8.97
C LEU A 413 5.13 6.51 -10.29
N GLY A 414 6.26 7.20 -10.48
CA GLY A 414 6.57 7.87 -11.74
C GLY A 414 6.71 6.89 -12.92
N GLN A 415 7.24 5.69 -12.67
CA GLN A 415 7.31 4.63 -13.68
C GLN A 415 5.93 4.04 -13.97
N ILE A 416 5.08 3.88 -12.94
CA ILE A 416 3.70 3.40 -13.11
C ILE A 416 2.90 4.38 -13.98
N VAL A 417 3.07 5.69 -13.79
CA VAL A 417 2.42 6.70 -14.64
C VAL A 417 2.83 6.54 -16.11
N LYS A 418 4.12 6.28 -16.38
CA LYS A 418 4.64 6.02 -17.74
C LYS A 418 4.10 4.71 -18.34
N LEU A 419 3.94 3.67 -17.53
CA LEU A 419 3.38 2.38 -17.99
C LEU A 419 1.85 2.43 -18.19
N SER A 420 1.17 3.40 -17.58
CA SER A 420 -0.30 3.51 -17.55
C SER A 420 -0.86 4.58 -18.50
N GLU A 421 -0.20 4.85 -19.64
CA GLU A 421 -0.63 5.86 -20.62
C GLU A 421 -2.09 5.77 -21.06
N LYS A 422 -2.65 4.55 -21.10
CA LYS A 422 -4.05 4.31 -21.48
C LYS A 422 -5.04 4.39 -20.32
N LEU A 423 -4.56 4.52 -19.08
CA LEU A 423 -5.37 4.47 -17.86
C LEU A 423 -5.33 5.83 -17.14
N SER A 424 -6.04 6.81 -17.70
CA SER A 424 -6.07 8.20 -17.19
C SER A 424 -6.44 8.29 -15.70
N HIS A 425 -7.35 7.42 -15.23
CA HIS A 425 -7.74 7.36 -13.81
C HIS A 425 -6.58 6.93 -12.89
N VAL A 426 -5.76 5.95 -13.33
CA VAL A 426 -4.58 5.49 -12.57
C VAL A 426 -3.50 6.57 -12.58
N GLN A 427 -3.23 7.17 -13.74
CA GLN A 427 -2.26 8.27 -13.84
C GLN A 427 -2.64 9.41 -12.91
N SER A 428 -3.90 9.83 -12.97
CA SER A 428 -4.46 10.84 -12.07
C SER A 428 -4.20 10.44 -10.62
N LEU A 429 -4.61 9.24 -10.19
CA LEU A 429 -4.42 8.81 -8.80
C LEU A 429 -2.95 8.78 -8.35
N CYS A 430 -2.05 8.28 -9.20
CA CYS A 430 -0.60 8.27 -8.93
C CYS A 430 -0.05 9.69 -8.77
N VAL A 431 -0.46 10.63 -9.63
CA VAL A 431 -0.09 12.05 -9.52
C VAL A 431 -0.61 12.65 -8.21
N HIS A 432 -1.87 12.37 -7.84
CA HIS A 432 -2.42 12.84 -6.57
C HIS A 432 -1.61 12.33 -5.37
N GLU A 433 -1.31 11.03 -5.32
CA GLU A 433 -0.53 10.45 -4.21
C GLU A 433 0.91 10.96 -4.17
N MET A 434 1.53 11.23 -5.32
CA MET A 434 2.84 11.88 -5.41
C MET A 434 2.80 13.30 -4.82
N ILE A 435 1.80 14.11 -5.19
CA ILE A 435 1.60 15.46 -4.68
C ILE A 435 1.32 15.45 -3.17
N VAL A 436 0.41 14.60 -2.69
CA VAL A 436 0.11 14.44 -1.26
C VAL A 436 1.39 14.12 -0.48
N ARG A 437 2.21 13.20 -0.97
CA ARG A 437 3.47 12.84 -0.31
C ARG A 437 4.46 14.00 -0.28
N ALA A 438 4.58 14.75 -1.37
CA ALA A 438 5.44 15.92 -1.47
C ALA A 438 4.99 17.04 -0.51
N PHE A 439 3.71 17.42 -0.59
CA PHE A 439 3.11 18.43 0.28
C PHE A 439 3.14 18.05 1.76
N LYS A 440 3.01 16.76 2.09
CA LYS A 440 3.15 16.27 3.46
C LYS A 440 4.54 16.62 4.03
N HIS A 441 5.61 16.59 3.24
CA HIS A 441 6.93 17.01 3.72
C HIS A 441 6.98 18.51 4.05
N ILE A 442 6.37 19.36 3.22
CA ILE A 442 6.28 20.82 3.46
C ILE A 442 5.51 21.11 4.74
N VAL A 443 4.32 20.49 4.91
CA VAL A 443 3.51 20.72 6.11
C VAL A 443 4.24 20.23 7.37
N GLN A 444 4.90 19.06 7.31
CA GLN A 444 5.67 18.52 8.43
C GLN A 444 6.85 19.43 8.79
N SER A 445 7.56 19.97 7.80
CA SER A 445 8.71 20.84 8.03
C SER A 445 8.29 22.17 8.67
N VAL A 446 7.16 22.75 8.24
CA VAL A 446 6.65 23.99 8.85
C VAL A 446 6.12 23.76 10.26
N ILE A 447 5.44 22.63 10.52
CA ILE A 447 5.04 22.25 11.88
C ILE A 447 6.29 22.10 12.76
N ALA A 448 7.33 21.41 12.29
CA ALA A 448 8.57 21.22 13.04
C ALA A 448 9.33 22.54 13.30
N ALA A 449 9.31 23.46 12.33
CA ALA A 449 9.93 24.77 12.45
C ALA A 449 9.15 25.72 13.39
N THR A 450 7.85 25.52 13.57
CA THR A 450 7.02 26.37 14.44
C THR A 450 7.31 26.06 15.90
N SER A 451 7.91 27.01 16.63
CA SER A 451 8.20 26.88 18.07
C SER A 451 7.04 27.32 18.98
N ASP A 452 6.27 28.35 18.59
CA ASP A 452 5.11 28.81 19.38
C ASP A 452 3.85 28.02 19.02
N MET A 453 3.41 27.17 19.95
CA MET A 453 2.21 26.33 19.81
C MET A 453 0.93 27.16 19.61
N ARG A 454 0.86 28.40 20.11
CA ARG A 454 -0.32 29.28 19.95
C ARG A 454 -0.52 29.76 18.51
N GLN A 455 0.56 29.76 17.74
CA GLN A 455 0.57 30.13 16.32
C GLN A 455 0.45 28.93 15.40
N LEU A 456 0.50 27.70 15.93
CA LEU A 456 0.52 26.48 15.12
C LEU A 456 -0.72 26.31 14.23
N ALA A 457 -1.92 26.63 14.74
CA ALA A 457 -3.13 26.61 13.91
C ALA A 457 -3.07 27.63 12.76
N LEU A 458 -2.50 28.81 13.01
CA LEU A 458 -2.35 29.86 12.00
C LEU A 458 -1.31 29.45 10.94
N THR A 459 -0.17 28.91 11.35
CA THR A 459 0.88 28.48 10.42
C THR A 459 0.42 27.29 9.58
N ILE A 460 -0.31 26.32 10.15
CA ILE A 460 -0.92 25.23 9.38
C ILE A 460 -1.91 25.77 8.34
N ALA A 461 -2.81 26.67 8.74
CA ALA A 461 -3.76 27.28 7.79
C ALA A 461 -3.03 28.03 6.66
N ALA A 462 -2.00 28.81 6.99
CA ALA A 462 -1.20 29.55 6.01
C ALA A 462 -0.48 28.63 5.02
N VAL A 463 0.10 27.52 5.48
CA VAL A 463 0.73 26.52 4.59
C VAL A 463 -0.31 25.85 3.71
N LEU A 464 -1.48 25.48 4.23
CA LEU A 464 -2.54 24.88 3.42
C LEU A 464 -3.03 25.86 2.34
N ASN A 465 -3.14 27.15 2.65
CA ASN A 465 -3.45 28.19 1.67
C ASN A 465 -2.35 28.32 0.61
N LEU A 466 -1.09 28.30 1.01
CA LEU A 466 0.05 28.33 0.08
C LEU A 466 0.05 27.12 -0.90
N LEU A 467 -0.35 25.94 -0.42
CA LEU A 467 -0.32 24.70 -1.19
C LEU A 467 -1.57 24.46 -2.05
N LEU A 468 -2.75 24.88 -1.60
CA LEU A 468 -4.04 24.54 -2.21
C LEU A 468 -4.86 25.76 -2.67
N GLY A 469 -4.52 26.96 -2.18
CA GLY A 469 -5.15 28.22 -2.58
C GLY A 469 -4.74 28.64 -3.99
N VAL A 470 -5.57 29.49 -4.61
CA VAL A 470 -5.31 30.09 -5.92
C VAL A 470 -4.83 31.53 -5.71
N PRO A 471 -3.57 31.88 -6.05
CA PRO A 471 -3.08 33.24 -5.83
C PRO A 471 -3.80 34.25 -6.74
N GLU A 472 -4.01 35.47 -6.24
CA GLU A 472 -4.79 36.52 -6.92
C GLU A 472 -4.06 37.19 -8.11
N SER A 473 -2.76 36.93 -8.30
CA SER A 473 -1.96 37.58 -9.34
C SER A 473 -2.39 37.18 -10.76
N GLU A 474 -2.54 38.17 -11.65
CA GLU A 474 -2.84 37.98 -13.08
C GLU A 474 -1.92 36.95 -13.73
N PHE A 475 -2.44 35.74 -13.91
CA PHE A 475 -1.73 34.65 -14.56
C PHE A 475 -1.54 34.96 -16.04
N SER A 476 -0.30 35.22 -16.47
CA SER A 476 0.08 35.00 -17.87
C SER A 476 -0.19 33.53 -18.18
N GLY A 477 -1.07 33.24 -19.15
CA GLY A 477 -1.81 31.98 -19.32
C GLY A 477 -1.03 30.68 -19.62
N SER A 478 0.12 30.43 -19.01
CA SER A 478 0.92 29.21 -19.18
C SER A 478 1.30 28.48 -17.88
N SER A 479 1.03 29.03 -16.69
CA SER A 479 1.33 28.35 -15.42
C SER A 479 0.05 27.86 -14.72
N PRO A 480 0.08 26.69 -14.06
CA PRO A 480 -1.07 26.16 -13.31
C PRO A 480 -1.44 27.10 -12.15
N ALA A 481 -2.70 27.02 -11.70
CA ALA A 481 -3.28 27.85 -10.64
C ALA A 481 -2.71 27.54 -9.24
N VAL A 482 -1.40 27.76 -9.07
CA VAL A 482 -0.58 27.41 -7.89
C VAL A 482 0.45 28.50 -7.65
N HIS A 483 0.84 28.68 -6.41
CA HIS A 483 1.95 29.55 -6.06
C HIS A 483 3.26 29.15 -6.79
N PRO A 484 3.98 30.08 -7.45
CA PRO A 484 5.15 29.77 -8.27
C PRO A 484 6.27 29.04 -7.54
N LEU A 485 6.50 29.38 -6.27
CA LEU A 485 7.51 28.71 -5.43
C LEU A 485 7.14 27.25 -5.16
N VAL A 486 5.87 26.99 -4.86
CA VAL A 486 5.34 25.64 -4.63
C VAL A 486 5.45 24.81 -5.90
N TRP A 487 5.11 25.40 -7.05
CA TRP A 487 5.25 24.73 -8.34
C TRP A 487 6.70 24.31 -8.63
N ARG A 488 7.66 25.25 -8.49
CA ARG A 488 9.09 24.97 -8.70
C ARG A 488 9.60 23.86 -7.79
N TRP A 489 9.27 23.94 -6.51
CA TRP A 489 9.66 22.92 -5.52
C TRP A 489 9.03 21.57 -5.83
N LEU A 490 7.74 21.54 -6.16
CA LEU A 490 7.02 20.31 -6.47
C LEU A 490 7.61 19.61 -7.71
N VAL A 491 7.89 20.35 -8.78
CA VAL A 491 8.50 19.80 -10.01
C VAL A 491 9.90 19.22 -9.70
N ALA A 492 10.73 19.98 -8.98
CA ALA A 492 12.06 19.51 -8.58
C ALA A 492 12.00 18.24 -7.71
N PHE A 493 11.07 18.22 -6.74
CA PHE A 493 10.90 17.11 -5.81
C PHE A 493 10.42 15.85 -6.53
N LEU A 494 9.43 15.96 -7.42
CA LEU A 494 8.91 14.82 -8.18
C LEU A 494 9.95 14.25 -9.15
N LYS A 495 10.73 15.12 -9.79
CA LYS A 495 11.83 14.70 -10.66
C LYS A 495 12.90 13.93 -9.91
N LYS A 496 13.37 14.44 -8.76
CA LYS A 496 14.41 13.76 -7.96
C LYS A 496 13.91 12.50 -7.26
N ARG A 497 12.69 12.49 -6.71
CA ARG A 497 12.19 11.38 -5.87
C ARG A 497 11.43 10.29 -6.61
N TYR A 498 10.76 10.63 -7.71
CA TYR A 498 9.90 9.70 -8.47
C TYR A 498 10.29 9.57 -9.95
N GLN A 499 11.31 10.30 -10.42
CA GLN A 499 11.71 10.32 -11.84
C GLN A 499 10.54 10.68 -12.77
N TYR A 500 9.67 11.56 -12.29
CA TYR A 500 8.46 12.01 -12.96
C TYR A 500 8.52 13.52 -13.21
N GLU A 501 8.21 13.93 -14.44
CA GLU A 501 8.11 15.32 -14.83
C GLU A 501 6.64 15.73 -14.83
N LEU A 502 6.27 16.60 -13.90
CA LEU A 502 4.91 17.10 -13.75
C LEU A 502 4.66 18.23 -14.76
N THR A 503 3.58 18.11 -15.54
CA THR A 503 3.13 19.12 -16.51
C THR A 503 1.93 19.90 -15.99
N GLY A 504 1.69 21.10 -16.51
CA GLY A 504 0.53 21.94 -16.11
C GLY A 504 -0.80 21.22 -16.31
N GLN A 505 -0.99 20.53 -17.45
CA GLN A 505 -2.21 19.78 -17.76
C GLN A 505 -2.55 18.73 -16.71
N HIS A 506 -1.55 17.96 -16.24
CA HIS A 506 -1.77 16.96 -15.19
C HIS A 506 -2.09 17.59 -13.84
N TYR A 507 -1.65 18.82 -13.61
CA TYR A 507 -1.95 19.54 -12.38
C TYR A 507 -3.36 20.15 -12.40
N ASP A 508 -3.84 20.62 -13.54
CA ASP A 508 -5.21 21.16 -13.66
C ASP A 508 -6.29 20.12 -13.34
N ASP A 509 -6.00 18.83 -13.56
CA ASP A 509 -6.85 17.69 -13.21
C ASP A 509 -6.76 17.27 -11.72
N VAL A 510 -5.99 17.99 -10.89
CA VAL A 510 -5.80 17.66 -9.47
C VAL A 510 -7.02 18.05 -8.64
N ARG A 511 -7.59 17.04 -7.98
CA ARG A 511 -8.71 17.15 -7.05
C ARG A 511 -8.20 17.62 -5.68
N LYS A 512 -8.28 18.93 -5.43
CA LYS A 512 -7.81 19.57 -4.18
C LYS A 512 -8.37 18.91 -2.90
N TYR A 513 -9.64 18.49 -2.87
CA TYR A 513 -10.20 17.78 -1.71
C TYR A 513 -9.55 16.41 -1.45
N ALA A 514 -9.22 15.66 -2.52
CA ALA A 514 -8.52 14.38 -2.37
C ALA A 514 -7.09 14.60 -1.85
N ILE A 515 -6.42 15.68 -2.28
CA ILE A 515 -5.11 16.08 -1.76
C ILE A 515 -5.21 16.47 -0.29
N LEU A 516 -6.16 17.34 0.06
CA LEU A 516 -6.41 17.79 1.44
C LEU A 516 -6.66 16.61 2.37
N ARG A 517 -7.57 15.70 2.00
CA ARG A 517 -7.87 14.47 2.74
C ARG A 517 -6.60 13.64 2.95
N GLY A 518 -5.82 13.41 1.88
CA GLY A 518 -4.56 12.68 1.95
C GLY A 518 -3.54 13.34 2.89
N LEU A 519 -3.47 14.67 2.89
CA LEU A 519 -2.60 15.46 3.77
C LEU A 519 -3.02 15.32 5.24
N CYS A 520 -4.31 15.51 5.52
CA CYS A 520 -4.89 15.37 6.85
C CYS A 520 -4.55 14.00 7.47
N HIS A 521 -4.73 12.90 6.72
CA HIS A 521 -4.39 11.56 7.22
C HIS A 521 -2.88 11.34 7.44
N LYS A 522 -2.02 11.85 6.54
CA LYS A 522 -0.57 11.59 6.63
C LYS A 522 0.14 12.47 7.67
N VAL A 523 -0.39 13.66 7.96
CA VAL A 523 0.16 14.60 8.94
C VAL A 523 -0.57 14.51 10.28
N GLY A 524 -1.84 14.08 10.29
CA GLY A 524 -2.68 14.03 11.48
C GLY A 524 -3.43 15.34 11.73
N ILE A 525 -3.84 16.07 10.68
CA ILE A 525 -4.55 17.35 10.83
C ILE A 525 -6.07 17.10 10.86
N GLU A 526 -6.74 17.60 11.90
CA GLU A 526 -8.19 17.61 12.02
C GLU A 526 -8.75 18.99 11.65
N LEU A 527 -9.64 19.02 10.65
CA LEU A 527 -10.25 20.24 10.13
C LEU A 527 -11.71 20.36 10.53
N ALA A 528 -12.18 21.61 10.65
CA ALA A 528 -13.59 21.91 10.85
C ALA A 528 -14.43 21.46 9.64
N PRO A 529 -15.62 20.88 9.86
CA PRO A 529 -16.53 20.53 8.79
C PRO A 529 -17.14 21.80 8.19
N ARG A 530 -16.55 22.28 7.10
CA ARG A 530 -16.98 23.47 6.35
C ARG A 530 -16.87 23.25 4.85
N ASP A 531 -17.74 23.89 4.09
CA ASP A 531 -17.61 23.98 2.64
C ASP A 531 -16.49 24.98 2.27
N PHE A 532 -15.28 24.47 2.09
CA PHE A 532 -14.11 25.27 1.73
C PHE A 532 -14.18 25.78 0.29
N VAL A 533 -14.01 27.08 0.08
CA VAL A 533 -13.93 27.71 -1.26
C VAL A 533 -12.50 27.59 -1.78
N MET A 534 -12.21 26.48 -2.45
CA MET A 534 -10.86 26.13 -2.92
C MET A 534 -10.33 26.99 -4.09
N ASP A 535 -11.17 27.84 -4.67
CA ASP A 535 -10.81 28.78 -5.74
C ASP A 535 -10.35 30.16 -5.20
N SER A 536 -10.34 30.32 -3.87
CA SER A 536 -9.82 31.49 -3.18
C SER A 536 -8.31 31.38 -2.92
N ALA A 537 -7.64 32.51 -2.70
CA ALA A 537 -6.27 32.54 -2.18
C ALA A 537 -6.16 32.02 -0.74
N PHE A 538 -7.24 32.18 0.05
CA PHE A 538 -7.26 31.83 1.47
C PHE A 538 -8.46 30.92 1.83
N PRO A 539 -8.49 29.66 1.34
CA PRO A 539 -9.55 28.71 1.64
C PRO A 539 -9.64 28.35 3.13
N PHE A 540 -8.55 28.43 3.89
CA PHE A 540 -8.44 28.03 5.29
C PHE A 540 -8.10 29.22 6.20
N CYS A 541 -8.68 29.24 7.39
CA CYS A 541 -8.35 30.17 8.46
C CYS A 541 -7.92 29.43 9.74
N LYS A 542 -7.40 30.17 10.71
CA LYS A 542 -6.95 29.62 12.01
C LYS A 542 -8.01 28.75 12.67
N GLN A 543 -9.28 29.18 12.65
CA GLN A 543 -10.40 28.47 13.30
C GLN A 543 -10.72 27.12 12.65
N ASP A 544 -10.33 26.93 11.39
CA ASP A 544 -10.59 25.67 10.68
C ASP A 544 -9.67 24.54 11.14
N ILE A 545 -8.52 24.86 11.74
CA ILE A 545 -7.58 23.84 12.26
C ILE A 545 -7.98 23.50 13.70
N ILE A 546 -8.61 22.35 13.92
CA ILE A 546 -9.12 21.96 15.24
C ILE A 546 -8.02 21.35 16.10
N SER A 547 -7.36 20.31 15.59
CA SER A 547 -6.43 19.48 16.35
C SER A 547 -5.33 18.88 15.50
N LEU A 548 -4.28 18.45 16.19
CA LEU A 548 -3.32 17.48 15.67
C LEU A 548 -3.51 16.13 16.37
N VAL A 549 -3.63 15.07 15.56
CA VAL A 549 -3.76 13.68 15.99
C VAL A 549 -2.42 12.96 15.77
N PRO A 550 -1.95 12.14 16.72
CA PRO A 550 -0.74 11.35 16.54
C PRO A 550 -0.85 10.38 15.35
N VAL A 551 0.21 10.31 14.54
CA VAL A 551 0.31 9.35 13.43
C VAL A 551 1.35 8.30 13.79
N HIS A 552 0.99 7.03 13.76
CA HIS A 552 1.90 5.93 14.11
C HIS A 552 2.07 4.94 12.94
N LYS A 553 3.17 4.18 12.99
CA LYS A 553 3.44 3.06 12.10
C LYS A 553 3.85 1.85 12.92
N GLN A 554 3.30 0.70 12.57
CA GLN A 554 3.50 -0.58 13.24
C GLN A 554 3.48 -1.73 12.25
N VAL A 555 3.90 -2.91 12.71
CA VAL A 555 3.74 -4.17 11.99
C VAL A 555 2.27 -4.60 12.05
N ALA A 556 1.72 -5.09 10.94
CA ALA A 556 0.40 -5.72 10.96
C ALA A 556 0.53 -7.17 11.42
N CYS A 557 0.12 -7.47 12.66
CA CYS A 557 0.00 -8.84 13.15
C CYS A 557 -1.37 -9.42 12.78
N SER A 558 -1.41 -10.63 12.21
CA SER A 558 -2.66 -11.29 11.82
C SER A 558 -2.50 -12.79 11.65
N SER A 559 -3.62 -13.52 11.60
CA SER A 559 -3.61 -14.95 11.30
C SER A 559 -3.14 -15.20 9.86
N ALA A 560 -2.09 -16.00 9.73
CA ALA A 560 -1.60 -16.47 8.44
C ALA A 560 -2.59 -17.43 7.77
N ASP A 561 -2.96 -18.48 8.50
CA ASP A 561 -3.94 -19.49 8.06
C ASP A 561 -5.27 -18.84 7.70
N GLY A 562 -5.74 -17.86 8.49
CA GLY A 562 -6.94 -17.09 8.17
C GLY A 562 -6.85 -16.35 6.84
N ARG A 563 -5.72 -15.69 6.54
CA ARG A 563 -5.49 -15.01 5.25
C ARG A 563 -5.45 -15.98 4.08
N GLN A 564 -4.73 -17.10 4.23
CA GLN A 564 -4.63 -18.12 3.19
C GLN A 564 -5.99 -18.76 2.88
N LEU A 565 -6.82 -18.99 3.91
CA LEU A 565 -8.19 -19.48 3.73
C LEU A 565 -9.08 -18.45 3.03
N LEU A 566 -8.94 -17.15 3.31
CA LEU A 566 -9.65 -16.11 2.56
C LEU A 566 -9.25 -16.10 1.08
N GLU A 567 -7.96 -16.19 0.79
CA GLU A 567 -7.47 -16.25 -0.59
C GLU A 567 -7.94 -17.53 -1.29
N SER A 568 -7.98 -18.65 -0.58
CA SER A 568 -8.54 -19.92 -1.08
C SER A 568 -10.05 -19.80 -1.35
N SER A 569 -10.80 -19.11 -0.49
CA SER A 569 -12.23 -18.85 -0.67
C SER A 569 -12.48 -17.96 -1.90
N LYS A 570 -11.68 -16.90 -2.08
CA LYS A 570 -11.74 -16.02 -3.25
C LYS A 570 -11.45 -16.79 -4.54
N THR A 571 -10.36 -17.55 -4.58
CA THR A 571 -10.00 -18.33 -5.78
C THR A 571 -11.00 -19.45 -6.09
N ALA A 572 -11.66 -20.03 -5.08
CA ALA A 572 -12.75 -20.99 -5.28
C ALA A 572 -13.99 -20.32 -5.86
N LEU A 573 -14.35 -19.12 -5.37
CA LEU A 573 -15.43 -18.31 -5.92
C LEU A 573 -15.16 -17.93 -7.38
N ASP A 574 -13.95 -17.48 -7.70
CA ASP A 574 -13.54 -17.11 -9.07
C ASP A 574 -13.64 -18.31 -10.03
N LYS A 575 -13.41 -19.53 -9.52
CA LYS A 575 -13.57 -20.80 -10.26
C LYS A 575 -15.02 -21.31 -10.32
N GLY A 576 -15.97 -20.60 -9.71
CA GLY A 576 -17.38 -21.01 -9.61
C GLY A 576 -17.65 -22.17 -8.64
N LYS A 577 -16.68 -22.55 -7.81
CA LYS A 577 -16.83 -23.63 -6.81
C LYS A 577 -17.42 -23.06 -5.52
N LEU A 578 -18.74 -22.84 -5.54
CA LEU A 578 -19.43 -22.13 -4.47
C LEU A 578 -19.39 -22.86 -3.11
N GLU A 579 -19.54 -24.19 -3.09
CA GLU A 579 -19.49 -24.97 -1.83
C GLU A 579 -18.11 -24.90 -1.17
N ASP A 580 -17.04 -25.05 -1.95
CA ASP A 580 -15.67 -24.88 -1.48
C ASP A 580 -15.44 -23.45 -0.97
N ALA A 581 -15.94 -22.45 -1.69
CA ALA A 581 -15.82 -21.05 -1.29
C ALA A 581 -16.50 -20.76 0.06
N VAL A 582 -17.69 -21.34 0.31
CA VAL A 582 -18.39 -21.24 1.60
C VAL A 582 -17.57 -21.94 2.69
N ASN A 583 -17.07 -23.15 2.43
CA ASN A 583 -16.29 -23.91 3.40
C ASN A 583 -14.99 -23.19 3.79
N TYR A 584 -14.24 -22.68 2.82
CA TYR A 584 -13.04 -21.89 3.09
C TYR A 584 -13.37 -20.56 3.78
N GLY A 585 -14.42 -19.85 3.34
CA GLY A 585 -14.82 -18.56 3.91
C GLY A 585 -15.29 -18.66 5.37
N THR A 586 -16.07 -19.69 5.71
CA THR A 586 -16.53 -19.95 7.08
C THR A 586 -15.37 -20.32 8.01
N LYS A 587 -14.44 -21.18 7.54
CA LYS A 587 -13.21 -21.51 8.28
C LYS A 587 -12.33 -20.29 8.47
N ALA A 588 -12.16 -19.47 7.43
CA ALA A 588 -11.39 -18.23 7.50
C ALA A 588 -11.97 -17.27 8.54
N LEU A 589 -13.29 -17.07 8.51
CA LEU A 589 -14.00 -16.21 9.46
C LEU A 589 -13.80 -16.71 10.90
N ALA A 590 -13.96 -18.01 11.16
CA ALA A 590 -13.74 -18.58 12.48
C ALA A 590 -12.30 -18.34 12.97
N LYS A 591 -11.29 -18.61 12.13
CA LYS A 591 -9.88 -18.38 12.47
C LYS A 591 -9.57 -16.91 12.76
N LEU A 592 -10.12 -15.99 11.96
CA LEU A 592 -9.89 -14.56 12.14
C LEU A 592 -10.59 -14.00 13.38
N ILE A 593 -11.80 -14.49 13.70
CA ILE A 593 -12.46 -14.15 14.97
C ILE A 593 -11.64 -14.66 16.16
N MET A 594 -11.15 -15.91 16.11
CA MET A 594 -10.35 -16.48 17.20
C MET A 594 -9.02 -15.74 17.41
N VAL A 595 -8.36 -15.29 16.34
CA VAL A 595 -7.05 -14.63 16.40
C VAL A 595 -7.15 -13.12 16.63
N CYS A 596 -7.94 -12.42 15.82
CA CYS A 596 -8.02 -10.96 15.80
C CYS A 596 -9.21 -10.42 16.57
N GLY A 597 -10.25 -11.22 16.80
CA GLY A 597 -11.51 -10.79 17.40
C GLY A 597 -12.64 -10.45 16.42
N PRO A 598 -13.89 -10.37 16.90
CA PRO A 598 -15.07 -10.14 16.06
C PRO A 598 -15.12 -8.75 15.43
N TYR A 599 -14.56 -7.71 16.06
CA TYR A 599 -14.63 -6.32 15.60
C TYR A 599 -13.36 -5.80 14.90
N HIS A 600 -12.46 -6.69 14.48
CA HIS A 600 -11.24 -6.28 13.78
C HIS A 600 -11.45 -6.14 12.26
N ARG A 601 -10.72 -5.21 11.62
CA ARG A 601 -10.81 -4.96 10.15
C ARG A 601 -10.66 -6.21 9.28
N MET A 602 -9.85 -7.18 9.68
CA MET A 602 -9.65 -8.41 8.89
C MET A 602 -10.85 -9.35 8.99
N THR A 603 -11.53 -9.33 10.14
CA THR A 603 -12.79 -10.04 10.33
C THR A 603 -13.89 -9.42 9.48
N ALA A 604 -13.92 -8.09 9.33
CA ALA A 604 -14.79 -7.41 8.38
C ALA A 604 -14.54 -7.87 6.92
N GLY A 605 -13.27 -8.00 6.53
CA GLY A 605 -12.90 -8.55 5.23
C GLY A 605 -13.41 -9.98 5.01
N ALA A 606 -13.34 -10.82 6.04
CA ALA A 606 -13.88 -12.18 6.00
C ALA A 606 -15.41 -12.21 5.89
N TYR A 607 -16.10 -11.37 6.67
CA TYR A 607 -17.55 -11.20 6.57
C TYR A 607 -17.98 -10.75 5.17
N SER A 608 -17.30 -9.76 4.59
CA SER A 608 -17.64 -9.25 3.25
C SER A 608 -17.43 -10.32 2.16
N LEU A 609 -16.32 -11.06 2.20
CA LEU A 609 -16.09 -12.14 1.23
C LEU A 609 -17.16 -13.24 1.37
N LEU A 610 -17.44 -13.68 2.59
CA LEU A 610 -18.45 -14.71 2.83
C LEU A 610 -19.85 -14.23 2.43
N ALA A 611 -20.17 -12.95 2.65
CA ALA A 611 -21.43 -12.36 2.21
C ALA A 611 -21.59 -12.40 0.68
N VAL A 612 -20.54 -12.07 -0.08
CA VAL A 612 -20.53 -12.21 -1.54
C VAL A 612 -20.70 -13.66 -1.97
N VAL A 613 -20.00 -14.60 -1.33
CA VAL A 613 -20.16 -16.03 -1.63
C VAL A 613 -21.59 -16.50 -1.40
N LEU A 614 -22.19 -16.17 -0.24
CA LEU A 614 -23.57 -16.53 0.10
C LEU A 614 -24.60 -15.88 -0.84
N TYR A 615 -24.32 -14.66 -1.30
CA TYR A 615 -25.13 -14.02 -2.33
C TYR A 615 -25.16 -14.84 -3.62
N HIS A 616 -24.00 -15.38 -4.05
CA HIS A 616 -23.92 -16.26 -5.21
C HIS A 616 -24.54 -17.64 -4.99
N THR A 617 -24.61 -18.13 -3.75
CA THR A 617 -25.34 -19.38 -3.43
C THR A 617 -26.85 -19.19 -3.31
N GLY A 618 -27.34 -17.94 -3.29
CA GLY A 618 -28.76 -17.60 -3.19
C GLY A 618 -29.28 -17.34 -1.78
N ASP A 619 -28.41 -17.37 -0.75
CA ASP A 619 -28.81 -17.03 0.63
C ASP A 619 -28.68 -15.51 0.86
N PHE A 620 -29.61 -14.76 0.26
CA PHE A 620 -29.60 -13.30 0.28
C PHE A 620 -29.80 -12.69 1.68
N ASN A 621 -30.55 -13.37 2.55
CA ASN A 621 -30.79 -12.89 3.91
C ASN A 621 -29.50 -12.94 4.73
N GLN A 622 -28.81 -14.08 4.72
CA GLN A 622 -27.57 -14.22 5.47
C GLN A 622 -26.46 -13.35 4.87
N ALA A 623 -26.38 -13.25 3.54
CA ALA A 623 -25.47 -12.33 2.86
C ALA A 623 -25.66 -10.88 3.34
N THR A 624 -26.90 -10.41 3.44
CA THR A 624 -27.22 -9.06 3.91
C THR A 624 -26.79 -8.85 5.37
N ILE A 625 -27.03 -9.82 6.24
CA ILE A 625 -26.62 -9.76 7.66
C ILE A 625 -25.09 -9.68 7.79
N TYR A 626 -24.34 -10.51 7.06
CA TYR A 626 -22.88 -10.48 7.12
C TYR A 626 -22.29 -9.23 6.50
N GLN A 627 -22.87 -8.72 5.42
CA GLN A 627 -22.44 -7.47 4.82
C GLN A 627 -22.71 -6.26 5.74
N GLN A 628 -23.84 -6.26 6.47
CA GLN A 628 -24.10 -5.24 7.50
C GLN A 628 -23.06 -5.30 8.62
N LYS A 629 -22.72 -6.49 9.12
CA LYS A 629 -21.65 -6.65 10.12
C LYS A 629 -20.31 -6.12 9.62
N ALA A 630 -19.95 -6.42 8.37
CA ALA A 630 -18.73 -5.90 7.77
C ALA A 630 -18.74 -4.36 7.69
N LEU A 631 -19.88 -3.76 7.32
CA LEU A 631 -20.05 -2.31 7.27
C LEU A 631 -19.89 -1.67 8.66
N ASP A 632 -20.56 -2.21 9.69
CA ASP A 632 -20.51 -1.67 11.05
C ASP A 632 -19.07 -1.68 11.61
N ILE A 633 -18.31 -2.75 11.35
CA ILE A 633 -16.90 -2.85 11.72
C ILE A 633 -16.05 -1.84 10.94
N ASN A 634 -16.26 -1.71 9.63
CA ASN A 634 -15.51 -0.78 8.79
C ASN A 634 -15.76 0.68 9.17
N GLU A 635 -17.00 1.06 9.51
CA GLU A 635 -17.31 2.40 10.02
C GLU A 635 -16.57 2.71 11.33
N ARG A 636 -16.53 1.73 12.26
CA ARG A 636 -15.84 1.85 13.55
C ARG A 636 -14.32 1.96 13.39
N GLU A 637 -13.72 1.07 12.62
CA GLU A 637 -12.25 0.90 12.57
C GLU A 637 -11.57 1.79 11.53
N LEU A 638 -12.23 2.05 10.39
CA LEU A 638 -11.62 2.73 9.24
C LEU A 638 -12.23 4.12 8.99
N GLY A 639 -13.45 4.36 9.46
CA GLY A 639 -14.21 5.57 9.22
C GLY A 639 -15.13 5.50 8.00
N LEU A 640 -15.98 6.53 7.87
CA LEU A 640 -17.05 6.58 6.87
C LEU A 640 -16.54 6.72 5.43
N ASP A 641 -15.42 7.39 5.25
CA ASP A 641 -14.82 7.77 3.97
C ASP A 641 -13.66 6.84 3.57
N HIS A 642 -13.54 5.68 4.21
CA HIS A 642 -12.59 4.66 3.79
C HIS A 642 -13.10 3.88 2.56
N PRO A 643 -12.24 3.54 1.58
CA PRO A 643 -12.66 2.79 0.39
C PRO A 643 -13.41 1.48 0.69
N ASP A 644 -12.98 0.72 1.70
CA ASP A 644 -13.67 -0.51 2.12
C ASP A 644 -15.07 -0.24 2.69
N THR A 645 -15.25 0.87 3.41
CA THR A 645 -16.57 1.30 3.90
C THR A 645 -17.46 1.72 2.72
N MET A 646 -16.93 2.45 1.74
CA MET A 646 -17.65 2.83 0.52
C MET A 646 -18.10 1.60 -0.28
N LYS A 647 -17.19 0.63 -0.47
CA LYS A 647 -17.51 -0.65 -1.11
C LYS A 647 -18.62 -1.37 -0.33
N SER A 648 -18.53 -1.36 1.00
CA SER A 648 -19.52 -2.02 1.85
C SER A 648 -20.92 -1.43 1.70
N TYR A 649 -21.05 -0.11 1.57
CA TYR A 649 -22.33 0.52 1.24
C TYR A 649 -22.85 0.10 -0.14
N GLY A 650 -21.98 0.03 -1.15
CA GLY A 650 -22.34 -0.39 -2.50
C GLY A 650 -22.85 -1.83 -2.55
N ASP A 651 -22.14 -2.76 -1.92
CA ASP A 651 -22.53 -4.17 -1.84
C ASP A 651 -23.86 -4.34 -1.09
N LEU A 652 -24.00 -3.66 0.05
CA LEU A 652 -25.23 -3.69 0.84
C LEU A 652 -26.43 -3.13 0.06
N ALA A 653 -26.22 -2.10 -0.76
CA ALA A 653 -27.27 -1.59 -1.65
C ALA A 653 -27.74 -2.63 -2.67
N VAL A 654 -26.80 -3.35 -3.30
CA VAL A 654 -27.13 -4.44 -4.24
C VAL A 654 -27.92 -5.54 -3.53
N PHE A 655 -27.55 -5.90 -2.30
CA PHE A 655 -28.21 -6.95 -1.54
C PHE A 655 -29.64 -6.56 -1.14
N TYR A 656 -29.84 -5.33 -0.63
CA TYR A 656 -31.19 -4.82 -0.36
C TYR A 656 -32.06 -4.73 -1.61
N TYR A 657 -31.48 -4.37 -2.76
CA TYR A 657 -32.22 -4.35 -4.01
C TYR A 657 -32.73 -5.74 -4.41
N ARG A 658 -31.90 -6.78 -4.22
CA ARG A 658 -32.35 -8.17 -4.44
C ARG A 658 -33.45 -8.62 -3.50
N LEU A 659 -33.47 -8.11 -2.28
CA LEU A 659 -34.54 -8.32 -1.31
C LEU A 659 -35.78 -7.43 -1.55
N GLN A 660 -35.82 -6.68 -2.66
CA GLN A 660 -36.90 -5.74 -3.01
C GLN A 660 -37.06 -4.56 -2.05
N HIS A 661 -36.04 -4.27 -1.24
CA HIS A 661 -35.97 -3.07 -0.39
C HIS A 661 -35.35 -1.90 -1.17
N THR A 662 -35.95 -1.52 -2.30
CA THR A 662 -35.38 -0.61 -3.30
C THR A 662 -35.08 0.79 -2.75
N GLU A 663 -35.96 1.36 -1.91
CA GLU A 663 -35.70 2.69 -1.31
C GLU A 663 -34.49 2.70 -0.39
N LEU A 664 -34.28 1.63 0.39
CA LEU A 664 -33.13 1.49 1.28
C LEU A 664 -31.85 1.27 0.47
N ALA A 665 -31.92 0.42 -0.56
CA ALA A 665 -30.83 0.24 -1.53
C ALA A 665 -30.40 1.58 -2.14
N LEU A 666 -31.37 2.40 -2.54
CA LEU A 666 -31.12 3.70 -3.15
C LEU A 666 -30.39 4.68 -2.20
N LYS A 667 -30.71 4.65 -0.90
CA LYS A 667 -30.01 5.44 0.12
C LYS A 667 -28.53 5.04 0.22
N TYR A 668 -28.25 3.73 0.31
CA TYR A 668 -26.89 3.23 0.43
C TYR A 668 -26.05 3.48 -0.83
N VAL A 669 -26.60 3.23 -2.03
CA VAL A 669 -25.85 3.45 -3.28
C VAL A 669 -25.59 4.95 -3.53
N LYS A 670 -26.52 5.85 -3.18
CA LYS A 670 -26.32 7.30 -3.29
C LYS A 670 -25.23 7.79 -2.32
N ARG A 671 -25.16 7.20 -1.13
CA ARG A 671 -24.07 7.46 -0.17
C ARG A 671 -22.72 6.99 -0.71
N ALA A 672 -22.64 5.77 -1.24
CA ALA A 672 -21.42 5.25 -1.87
C ALA A 672 -20.97 6.16 -3.04
N LEU A 673 -21.92 6.58 -3.89
CA LEU A 673 -21.65 7.47 -5.02
C LEU A 673 -21.09 8.83 -4.58
N TYR A 674 -21.65 9.42 -3.53
CA TYR A 674 -21.17 10.69 -2.98
C TYR A 674 -19.71 10.58 -2.50
N LEU A 675 -19.40 9.51 -1.75
CA LEU A 675 -18.04 9.28 -1.22
C LEU A 675 -17.03 8.97 -2.33
N LEU A 676 -17.42 8.23 -3.37
CA LEU A 676 -16.57 7.97 -4.54
C LEU A 676 -16.28 9.26 -5.34
N HIS A 677 -17.28 10.14 -5.51
CA HIS A 677 -17.05 11.44 -6.12
C HIS A 677 -16.04 12.29 -5.33
N LEU A 678 -16.13 12.27 -4.00
CA LEU A 678 -15.22 13.01 -3.13
C LEU A 678 -13.78 12.48 -3.20
N THR A 679 -13.60 11.16 -3.32
CA THR A 679 -12.29 10.50 -3.22
C THR A 679 -11.58 10.32 -4.57
N CYS A 680 -12.21 9.60 -5.51
CA CYS A 680 -11.61 9.28 -6.81
C CYS A 680 -12.20 10.07 -7.98
N GLY A 681 -13.35 10.71 -7.79
CA GLY A 681 -13.97 11.59 -8.77
C GLY A 681 -14.95 10.90 -9.74
N PRO A 682 -15.57 11.69 -10.63
CA PRO A 682 -16.65 11.22 -11.51
C PRO A 682 -16.19 10.29 -12.63
N SER A 683 -14.90 10.31 -12.97
CA SER A 683 -14.31 9.56 -14.09
C SER A 683 -13.70 8.21 -13.67
N HIS A 684 -13.96 7.72 -12.44
CA HIS A 684 -13.37 6.49 -11.91
C HIS A 684 -14.23 5.24 -12.24
N PRO A 685 -13.64 4.05 -12.46
CA PRO A 685 -14.39 2.82 -12.77
C PRO A 685 -15.47 2.46 -11.75
N ASN A 686 -15.15 2.53 -10.45
CA ASN A 686 -16.13 2.26 -9.39
C ASN A 686 -17.29 3.27 -9.41
N THR A 687 -17.04 4.52 -9.82
CA THR A 687 -18.11 5.52 -9.97
C THR A 687 -19.02 5.17 -11.14
N ALA A 688 -18.46 4.70 -12.26
CA ALA A 688 -19.24 4.23 -13.41
C ALA A 688 -20.14 3.04 -13.04
N ALA A 689 -19.58 2.04 -12.34
CA ALA A 689 -20.35 0.90 -11.84
C ALA A 689 -21.48 1.35 -10.89
N THR A 690 -21.19 2.30 -10.01
CA THR A 690 -22.19 2.85 -9.07
C THR A 690 -23.30 3.61 -9.80
N TYR A 691 -23.00 4.35 -10.87
CA TYR A 691 -24.03 5.00 -11.70
C TYR A 691 -24.98 3.98 -12.34
N ILE A 692 -24.45 2.85 -12.82
CA ILE A 692 -25.29 1.77 -13.37
C ILE A 692 -26.19 1.20 -12.27
N ASN A 693 -25.66 0.95 -11.08
CA ASN A 693 -26.45 0.46 -9.95
C ASN A 693 -27.56 1.44 -9.55
N VAL A 694 -27.28 2.75 -9.49
CA VAL A 694 -28.31 3.77 -9.24
C VAL A 694 -29.38 3.74 -10.34
N ALA A 695 -28.97 3.64 -11.61
CA ALA A 695 -29.91 3.61 -12.72
C ALA A 695 -30.86 2.41 -12.64
N MET A 696 -30.34 1.20 -12.40
CA MET A 696 -31.16 -0.01 -12.24
C MET A 696 -32.16 0.12 -11.09
N MET A 697 -31.74 0.69 -9.96
CA MET A 697 -32.62 0.87 -8.79
C MET A 697 -33.70 1.94 -9.04
N GLU A 698 -33.36 3.05 -9.71
CA GLU A 698 -34.32 4.10 -10.08
C GLU A 698 -35.33 3.61 -11.14
N GLU A 699 -34.89 2.79 -12.10
CA GLU A 699 -35.78 2.11 -13.05
C GLU A 699 -36.75 1.16 -12.33
N GLY A 700 -36.27 0.41 -11.33
CA GLY A 700 -37.10 -0.44 -10.49
C GLY A 700 -38.19 0.32 -9.70
N LEU A 701 -38.03 1.63 -9.48
CA LEU A 701 -39.05 2.51 -8.90
C LEU A 701 -39.95 3.20 -9.95
N GLY A 702 -39.70 2.97 -11.25
CA GLY A 702 -40.41 3.62 -12.36
C GLY A 702 -39.84 4.99 -12.75
N ASN A 703 -38.71 5.43 -12.17
CA ASN A 703 -38.07 6.72 -12.47
C ASN A 703 -37.18 6.65 -13.72
N VAL A 704 -37.73 6.22 -14.85
CA VAL A 704 -37.00 5.91 -16.09
C VAL A 704 -36.13 7.08 -16.58
N HIS A 705 -36.64 8.32 -16.51
CA HIS A 705 -35.87 9.50 -16.93
C HIS A 705 -34.61 9.74 -16.06
N VAL A 706 -34.68 9.44 -14.77
CA VAL A 706 -33.54 9.55 -13.85
C VAL A 706 -32.53 8.45 -14.14
N ALA A 707 -33.02 7.22 -14.35
CA ALA A 707 -32.19 6.07 -14.72
C ALA A 707 -31.39 6.34 -16.01
N LEU A 708 -32.04 6.83 -17.07
CA LEU A 708 -31.39 7.21 -18.33
C LEU A 708 -30.29 8.26 -18.12
N ARG A 709 -30.51 9.25 -17.25
CA ARG A 709 -29.49 10.27 -16.94
C ARG A 709 -28.26 9.66 -16.28
N TYR A 710 -28.43 8.68 -15.40
CA TYR A 710 -27.31 7.98 -14.77
C TYR A 710 -26.60 7.04 -15.72
N LEU A 711 -27.31 6.34 -16.61
CA LEU A 711 -26.70 5.53 -17.68
C LEU A 711 -25.85 6.39 -18.63
N HIS A 712 -26.32 7.57 -19.01
CA HIS A 712 -25.52 8.51 -19.80
C HIS A 712 -24.24 8.95 -19.08
N LYS A 713 -24.30 9.16 -17.75
CA LYS A 713 -23.10 9.46 -16.95
C LYS A 713 -22.13 8.29 -16.91
N ALA A 714 -22.64 7.07 -16.71
CA ALA A 714 -21.84 5.84 -16.73
C ALA A 714 -21.16 5.64 -18.10
N LEU A 715 -21.90 5.81 -19.20
CA LEU A 715 -21.40 5.71 -20.57
C LEU A 715 -20.27 6.72 -20.82
N LYS A 716 -20.49 7.99 -20.44
CA LYS A 716 -19.46 9.04 -20.56
C LYS A 716 -18.21 8.73 -19.75
N CYS A 717 -18.36 8.09 -18.59
CA CYS A 717 -17.25 7.63 -17.78
C CYS A 717 -16.49 6.48 -18.47
N ASN A 718 -17.19 5.44 -18.90
CA ASN A 718 -16.59 4.28 -19.57
C ASN A 718 -15.90 4.67 -20.88
N GLN A 719 -16.49 5.58 -21.67
CA GLN A 719 -15.86 6.09 -22.90
C GLN A 719 -14.51 6.78 -22.63
N ARG A 720 -14.38 7.50 -21.50
CA ARG A 720 -13.11 8.11 -21.09
C ARG A 720 -12.11 7.10 -20.51
N LEU A 721 -12.60 6.04 -19.87
CA LEU A 721 -11.79 5.03 -19.20
C LEU A 721 -11.24 3.97 -20.16
N LEU A 722 -12.10 3.45 -21.03
CA LEU A 722 -11.85 2.26 -21.85
C LEU A 722 -11.74 2.59 -23.34
N GLY A 723 -12.01 3.85 -23.70
CA GLY A 723 -12.09 4.30 -25.08
C GLY A 723 -13.46 4.04 -25.73
N PRO A 724 -13.70 4.61 -26.92
CA PRO A 724 -14.98 4.52 -27.62
C PRO A 724 -15.31 3.12 -28.14
N ASP A 725 -14.30 2.29 -28.42
CA ASP A 725 -14.45 0.98 -29.06
C ASP A 725 -14.72 -0.17 -28.07
N HIS A 726 -14.72 0.11 -26.77
CA HIS A 726 -14.91 -0.91 -25.74
C HIS A 726 -16.38 -1.30 -25.59
N ILE A 727 -16.67 -2.60 -25.38
CA ILE A 727 -18.04 -3.14 -25.22
C ILE A 727 -18.87 -2.46 -24.13
N GLN A 728 -18.23 -1.93 -23.07
CA GLN A 728 -18.89 -1.16 -21.99
C GLN A 728 -19.05 0.34 -22.31
N SER A 729 -18.55 0.80 -23.45
CA SER A 729 -18.58 2.18 -23.96
C SER A 729 -19.51 2.35 -25.17
N VAL A 730 -20.00 1.25 -25.73
CA VAL A 730 -21.00 1.25 -26.80
C VAL A 730 -22.38 1.35 -26.17
N PRO A 731 -23.23 2.32 -26.56
CA PRO A 731 -24.63 2.25 -26.20
C PRO A 731 -25.18 0.98 -26.85
N GLY A 732 -25.49 -0.05 -26.04
CA GLY A 732 -26.24 -1.19 -26.55
C GLY A 732 -27.49 -0.63 -27.24
N ASP A 733 -27.76 -1.08 -28.47
CA ASP A 733 -28.94 -0.70 -29.24
C ASP A 733 -30.19 -0.85 -28.35
N MET A 734 -30.63 0.23 -27.70
CA MET A 734 -31.89 0.32 -26.94
C MET A 734 -33.08 0.43 -27.90
N SER A 735 -33.03 -0.31 -29.01
CA SER A 735 -34.03 -0.34 -30.08
C SER A 735 -34.38 -1.77 -30.47
N ARG A 736 -34.57 -2.65 -29.47
CA ARG A 736 -35.28 -3.92 -29.64
C ARG A 736 -36.13 -4.26 -28.42
#